data_AF-A0A0D5ZJM9-F1
#
_entry.id   AF-A0A0D5ZJM9-F1
#
_cell.length_a   1.000
_cell.length_b   1.000
_cell.length_c   1.000
_cell.angle_alpha   90.00
_cell.angle_beta   90.00
_cell.angle_gamma   90.00
#
_symmetry.space_group_name_H-M   'P 1'
#
loop_
_entity.id
_entity.type
_entity.pdbx_description
1 polymer ?
#
loop_
_entity_poly.entity_id
_entity_poly.type
_entity_poly.pdbx_seq_one_letter_code
_entity_poly.pdbx_strand_id
1 'polypeptide(L)'
;MRKKIWNLALIPTSLVTTTFAISSCASEEELIAEMLAKSYTDQEYETDKLTSIINSWNNMLIIEKESNQNLEKIAILQNNLEINNRKIIQMQVNLQNLIKVLYDDKIDLKTKKSIFIENQNKIDQLSTEFHNKQMELKGLKIGVKLIKKDSFFSPFINEIIDSASNEYPSVFITRHAAQVYLSSMLLSIGQLSANSSANTPYNDVLFFINSEVWKTSDALSHPGTQRFDLEHLTSKFKSVYDFKNHQWNINDGRVLTIDNTKYINNIDNSYNTFFKSVNEIETYLKPYLDAGINKFDFYLPALSLISLENEKLKNWIFKHANKIVLLSDGNAQQVYFLDDYKKWVLKQSKFYTKKELITKWNRFQNDKNLSKILMDYHHFLQLDEKVKIFNLERGYIDKFNKEMDSINKSWAKIKIEQYPLNPYEITNMVEFTNGNDFVSDFLKVNKVPNGTFLDFIMQGREHYDPNKKNLIFMGSSLFKKDKNGKWRIDQNKRTYKEIQDYFAKMKKLYPPSKYNWFFKLHASYDKEIAKEYVSFLLGEDTDQIAIILNPNIAWELMLSNDLNNIKINQSILFDQNGDSKTTLHGIQATTTTILTTMSLLNTNLNWDKEKIKTFVSFRNFPISNTFNLIYRDKYYSDPQEAYKTNIKNMEDVYDYFLNIDYFPSKEDWIDMNTFLKEN
;
A
#
# COMPACT_ATOMS: atom_id res chain seq x y z
N MET A 1 24.51 33.57 -31.21
CA MET A 1 24.59 32.12 -30.89
C MET A 1 23.47 31.38 -31.63
N ARG A 2 23.61 31.25 -32.95
CA ARG A 2 22.74 30.46 -33.85
C ARG A 2 23.67 29.55 -34.67
N LYS A 3 23.46 28.23 -34.61
CA LYS A 3 23.70 27.20 -35.64
C LYS A 3 24.14 25.85 -35.04
N LYS A 4 23.66 24.79 -35.72
CA LYS A 4 23.86 23.34 -35.54
C LYS A 4 22.90 22.77 -34.50
N ILE A 5 21.95 21.92 -34.87
CA ILE A 5 22.20 20.55 -35.37
C ILE A 5 21.10 20.15 -36.38
N TRP A 6 21.53 19.53 -37.48
CA TRP A 6 20.72 18.64 -38.33
C TRP A 6 21.53 17.35 -38.52
N ASN A 7 20.92 16.21 -38.23
CA ASN A 7 21.01 14.95 -38.97
C ASN A 7 20.37 13.83 -38.15
N LEU A 8 19.28 13.25 -38.66
CA LEU A 8 19.11 11.80 -38.80
C LEU A 8 17.86 11.43 -39.59
N ALA A 9 18.11 10.62 -40.63
CA ALA A 9 17.28 9.56 -41.23
C ALA A 9 16.06 9.91 -42.11
N LEU A 10 16.30 9.72 -43.42
CA LEU A 10 15.36 9.36 -44.50
C LEU A 10 14.76 7.96 -44.28
N ILE A 11 13.44 7.78 -44.48
CA ILE A 11 12.74 6.64 -45.14
C ILE A 11 11.36 7.16 -45.66
N PRO A 12 10.85 6.73 -46.84
CA PRO A 12 9.97 7.54 -47.69
C PRO A 12 8.46 7.32 -47.47
N THR A 13 7.69 8.38 -47.71
CA THR A 13 6.23 8.36 -47.86
C THR A 13 5.83 8.04 -49.30
N SER A 14 4.80 7.20 -49.46
CA SER A 14 4.04 7.06 -50.70
C SER A 14 2.62 7.59 -50.51
N LEU A 15 2.31 8.62 -51.31
CA LEU A 15 1.01 9.11 -51.81
C LEU A 15 -0.23 9.09 -50.88
N VAL A 16 -0.81 10.27 -50.64
CA VAL A 16 -1.92 10.81 -51.46
C VAL A 16 -1.85 12.34 -51.46
N THR A 17 -1.91 12.88 -52.66
CA THR A 17 -1.91 14.30 -53.04
C THR A 17 -3.25 14.97 -52.77
N THR A 18 -3.23 16.12 -52.07
CA THR A 18 -4.18 17.21 -52.37
C THR A 18 -3.47 18.54 -52.21
N THR A 19 -3.41 19.25 -53.32
CA THR A 19 -2.70 20.51 -53.55
C THR A 19 -3.43 21.66 -52.85
N PHE A 20 -2.79 22.33 -51.90
CA PHE A 20 -3.09 23.72 -51.57
C PHE A 20 -1.81 24.53 -51.68
N ALA A 21 -1.90 25.63 -52.42
CA ALA A 21 -0.81 26.49 -52.80
C ALA A 21 -0.14 27.14 -51.58
N ILE A 22 1.20 27.18 -51.61
CA ILE A 22 2.01 27.92 -50.65
C ILE A 22 1.97 29.40 -51.07
N SER A 23 1.41 30.27 -50.22
CA SER A 23 1.77 31.68 -50.20
C SER A 23 1.99 32.15 -48.76
N SER A 24 3.16 32.72 -48.53
CA SER A 24 3.63 33.52 -47.39
C SER A 24 3.55 32.90 -45.99
N CYS A 25 4.73 32.79 -45.34
CA CYS A 25 4.88 32.59 -43.91
C CYS A 25 4.16 33.69 -43.14
N ALA A 26 2.96 33.41 -42.69
CA ALA A 26 2.36 34.11 -41.57
C ALA A 26 3.03 33.60 -40.28
N SER A 27 3.42 34.47 -39.36
CA SER A 27 3.84 34.01 -38.03
C SER A 27 2.64 33.34 -37.34
N GLU A 28 2.89 32.45 -36.38
CA GLU A 28 1.84 31.78 -35.58
C GLU A 28 0.84 32.79 -34.97
N GLU A 29 1.30 34.02 -34.68
CA GLU A 29 0.50 35.14 -34.20
C GLU A 29 -0.47 35.72 -35.27
N GLU A 30 -0.12 35.70 -36.55
CA GLU A 30 -0.98 36.16 -37.65
C GLU A 30 -2.12 35.18 -37.95
N LEU A 31 -1.86 33.86 -37.82
CA LEU A 31 -2.91 32.85 -37.97
C LEU A 31 -3.95 32.94 -36.84
N ILE A 32 -3.50 33.30 -35.62
CA ILE A 32 -4.34 33.52 -34.44
C ILE A 32 -5.19 34.79 -34.59
N ALA A 33 -4.61 35.88 -35.08
CA ALA A 33 -5.35 37.10 -35.39
C ALA A 33 -6.42 36.87 -36.45
N GLU A 34 -6.14 36.02 -37.45
CA GLU A 34 -7.08 35.67 -38.52
C GLU A 34 -8.23 34.77 -38.04
N MET A 35 -7.96 33.84 -37.11
CA MET A 35 -8.97 33.01 -36.47
C MET A 35 -9.88 33.80 -35.50
N LEU A 36 -9.28 34.71 -34.70
CA LEU A 36 -10.03 35.60 -33.81
C LEU A 36 -10.86 36.64 -34.57
N ALA A 37 -10.41 37.07 -35.75
CA ALA A 37 -11.18 37.95 -36.62
C ALA A 37 -12.38 37.24 -37.26
N LYS A 38 -12.29 35.92 -37.52
CA LYS A 38 -13.39 35.11 -38.07
C LYS A 38 -14.46 34.71 -37.05
N SER A 39 -14.13 34.59 -35.76
CA SER A 39 -15.13 34.27 -34.72
C SER A 39 -15.97 35.47 -34.27
N TYR A 40 -15.56 36.71 -34.62
CA TYR A 40 -16.29 37.93 -34.29
C TYR A 40 -17.53 38.17 -35.17
N THR A 41 -17.74 37.40 -36.23
CA THR A 41 -18.89 37.56 -37.15
C THR A 41 -20.08 36.65 -36.88
N ASP A 42 -19.95 35.62 -36.03
CA ASP A 42 -21.03 34.68 -35.69
C ASP A 42 -21.27 34.65 -34.17
N GLN A 43 -21.96 35.67 -33.66
CA GLN A 43 -22.28 35.79 -32.23
C GLN A 43 -23.45 34.90 -31.83
N GLU A 44 -23.14 33.83 -31.07
CA GLU A 44 -23.79 33.41 -29.80
C GLU A 44 -23.52 31.92 -29.45
N TYR A 45 -22.89 31.14 -30.32
CA TYR A 45 -22.65 29.69 -30.07
C TYR A 45 -21.18 29.29 -29.82
N GLU A 46 -20.23 30.23 -29.84
CA GLU A 46 -18.79 29.92 -29.81
C GLU A 46 -18.08 30.29 -28.50
N THR A 47 -18.69 31.02 -27.57
CA THR A 47 -17.99 31.56 -26.40
C THR A 47 -17.46 30.46 -25.46
N ASP A 48 -18.27 29.42 -25.18
CA ASP A 48 -17.84 28.28 -24.34
C ASP A 48 -16.75 27.44 -25.01
N LYS A 49 -16.79 27.34 -26.35
CA LYS A 49 -15.81 26.59 -27.14
C LYS A 49 -14.48 27.33 -27.24
N LEU A 50 -14.53 28.65 -27.43
CA LEU A 50 -13.37 29.55 -27.37
C LEU A 50 -12.75 29.56 -25.97
N THR A 51 -13.55 29.63 -24.90
CA THR A 51 -13.05 29.51 -23.53
C THR A 51 -12.41 28.14 -23.27
N SER A 52 -12.99 27.05 -23.77
CA SER A 52 -12.40 25.71 -23.68
C SER A 52 -11.07 25.60 -24.44
N ILE A 53 -10.97 26.17 -25.64
CA ILE A 53 -9.75 26.20 -26.46
C ILE A 53 -8.67 27.05 -25.79
N ILE A 54 -9.01 28.25 -25.31
CA ILE A 54 -8.10 29.14 -24.59
C ILE A 54 -7.58 28.47 -23.31
N ASN A 55 -8.45 27.80 -22.55
CA ASN A 55 -8.05 27.05 -21.36
C ASN A 55 -7.14 25.87 -21.72
N SER A 56 -7.44 25.14 -22.80
CA SER A 56 -6.58 24.06 -23.29
C SER A 56 -5.21 24.56 -23.74
N TRP A 57 -5.14 25.71 -24.41
CA TRP A 57 -3.90 26.35 -24.84
C TRP A 57 -3.08 26.89 -23.66
N ASN A 58 -3.72 27.55 -22.70
CA ASN A 58 -3.06 28.02 -21.49
C ASN A 58 -2.47 26.84 -20.70
N ASN A 59 -3.21 25.74 -20.59
CA ASN A 59 -2.69 24.51 -19.99
C ASN A 59 -1.48 23.95 -20.77
N MET A 60 -1.53 23.97 -22.10
CA MET A 60 -0.41 23.52 -22.94
C MET A 60 0.86 24.40 -22.75
N LEU A 61 0.71 25.73 -22.71
CA LEU A 61 1.81 26.66 -22.46
C LEU A 61 2.39 26.54 -21.05
N ILE A 62 1.54 26.28 -20.05
CA ILE A 62 1.97 25.97 -18.67
C ILE A 62 2.80 24.68 -18.67
N ILE A 63 2.30 23.61 -19.31
CA ILE A 63 3.01 22.32 -19.42
C ILE A 63 4.35 22.50 -20.14
N GLU A 64 4.41 23.27 -21.23
CA GLU A 64 5.65 23.52 -21.97
C GLU A 64 6.67 24.32 -21.14
N LYS A 65 6.22 25.36 -20.43
CA LYS A 65 7.06 26.15 -19.52
C LYS A 65 7.60 25.30 -18.37
N GLU A 66 6.76 24.46 -17.76
CA GLU A 66 7.15 23.52 -16.71
C GLU A 66 8.14 22.47 -17.23
N SER A 67 7.92 21.96 -18.45
CA SER A 67 8.82 21.02 -19.11
C SER A 67 10.21 21.62 -19.33
N ASN A 68 10.29 22.85 -19.84
CA ASN A 68 11.56 23.56 -20.03
C ASN A 68 12.29 23.83 -18.69
N GLN A 69 11.58 24.21 -17.63
CA GLN A 69 12.16 24.35 -16.28
C GLN A 69 12.65 23.01 -15.71
N ASN A 70 11.93 21.93 -15.99
CA ASN A 70 12.32 20.59 -15.56
C ASN A 70 13.57 20.10 -16.30
N LEU A 71 13.72 20.39 -17.60
CA LEU A 71 14.93 20.08 -18.37
C LEU A 71 16.18 20.78 -17.82
N GLU A 72 16.07 22.07 -17.46
CA GLU A 72 17.17 22.81 -16.83
C GLU A 72 17.53 22.21 -15.45
N LYS A 73 16.52 21.91 -14.62
CA LYS A 73 16.73 21.23 -13.33
C LYS A 73 17.38 19.87 -13.48
N ILE A 74 16.97 19.09 -14.49
CA ILE A 74 17.56 17.78 -14.81
C ILE A 74 19.05 17.93 -15.11
N ALA A 75 19.45 18.89 -15.95
CA ALA A 75 20.85 19.12 -16.27
C ALA A 75 21.68 19.52 -15.04
N ILE A 76 21.14 20.41 -14.19
CA ILE A 76 21.78 20.82 -12.92
C ILE A 76 21.93 19.62 -11.98
N LEU A 77 20.89 18.80 -11.82
CA LEU A 77 20.91 17.61 -10.95
C LEU A 77 21.91 16.57 -11.44
N GLN A 78 22.01 16.34 -12.74
CA GLN A 78 23.01 15.43 -13.34
C GLN A 78 24.44 15.86 -13.00
N ASN A 79 24.76 17.15 -13.17
CA ASN A 79 26.07 17.70 -12.82
C ASN A 79 26.34 17.56 -11.30
N ASN A 80 25.35 17.88 -10.46
CA ASN A 80 25.47 17.75 -9.01
C ASN A 80 25.69 16.29 -8.56
N LEU A 81 25.05 15.33 -9.22
CA LEU A 81 25.25 13.90 -8.94
C LEU A 81 26.67 13.47 -9.29
N GLU A 82 27.21 13.91 -10.42
CA GLU A 82 28.59 13.61 -10.79
C GLU A 82 29.59 14.16 -9.77
N ILE A 83 29.39 15.41 -9.32
CA ILE A 83 30.21 16.05 -8.28
C ILE A 83 30.12 15.28 -6.95
N ASN A 84 28.92 14.94 -6.50
CA ASN A 84 28.70 14.21 -5.24
C ASN A 84 29.31 12.80 -5.28
N ASN A 85 29.19 12.08 -6.40
CA ASN A 85 29.81 10.77 -6.57
C ASN A 85 31.34 10.84 -6.45
N ARG A 86 31.97 11.83 -7.09
CA ARG A 86 33.43 12.05 -6.97
C ARG A 86 33.84 12.33 -5.52
N LYS A 87 33.06 13.13 -4.77
CA LYS A 87 33.30 13.39 -3.34
C LYS A 87 33.20 12.13 -2.48
N ILE A 88 32.17 11.30 -2.69
CA ILE A 88 31.99 10.04 -1.95
C ILE A 88 33.17 9.10 -2.19
N ILE A 89 33.56 8.90 -3.44
CA ILE A 89 34.71 8.06 -3.81
C ILE A 89 35.99 8.57 -3.14
N GLN A 90 36.24 9.88 -3.20
CA GLN A 90 37.41 10.49 -2.56
C GLN A 90 37.41 10.28 -1.04
N MET A 91 36.26 10.43 -0.38
CA MET A 91 36.15 10.20 1.07
C MET A 91 36.33 8.74 1.46
N GLN A 92 35.83 7.79 0.65
CA GLN A 92 36.06 6.37 0.87
C GLN A 92 37.55 6.02 0.75
N VAL A 93 38.25 6.57 -0.25
CA VAL A 93 39.71 6.42 -0.40
C VAL A 93 40.43 7.03 0.81
N ASN A 94 40.03 8.23 1.23
CA ASN A 94 40.61 8.88 2.42
C ASN A 94 40.39 8.04 3.68
N LEU A 95 39.19 7.46 3.86
CA LEU A 95 38.89 6.59 5.00
C LEU A 95 39.72 5.30 4.97
N GLN A 96 39.91 4.68 3.79
CA GLN A 96 40.77 3.50 3.65
C GLN A 96 42.24 3.82 4.00
N ASN A 97 42.74 4.96 3.52
CA ASN A 97 44.09 5.44 3.85
C ASN A 97 44.22 5.77 5.35
N LEU A 98 43.21 6.40 5.93
CA LEU A 98 43.16 6.72 7.35
C LEU A 98 43.15 5.45 8.21
N ILE A 99 42.35 4.43 7.84
CA ILE A 99 42.36 3.12 8.51
C ILE A 99 43.78 2.55 8.49
N LYS A 100 44.47 2.59 7.34
CA LYS A 100 45.85 2.09 7.21
C LYS A 100 46.82 2.82 8.16
N VAL A 101 46.76 4.15 8.22
CA VAL A 101 47.58 4.97 9.14
C VAL A 101 47.25 4.70 10.61
N LEU A 102 45.95 4.61 10.94
CA LEU A 102 45.51 4.31 12.30
C LEU A 102 45.90 2.88 12.74
N TYR A 103 46.18 1.94 11.83
CA TYR A 103 46.73 0.63 12.19
C TYR A 103 48.23 0.71 12.53
N ASP A 104 48.96 1.68 11.97
CA ASP A 104 50.40 1.85 12.16
C ASP A 104 50.77 2.72 13.38
N ASP A 105 49.84 3.54 13.89
CA ASP A 105 50.09 4.51 14.96
C ASP A 105 49.74 4.06 16.39
N LYS A 106 50.47 4.60 17.39
CA LYS A 106 50.24 4.50 18.85
C LYS A 106 48.99 5.26 19.36
N ILE A 107 48.03 5.58 18.49
CA ILE A 107 46.78 6.23 18.90
C ILE A 107 45.93 5.22 19.69
N ASP A 108 45.26 5.67 20.74
CA ASP A 108 44.41 4.80 21.55
C ASP A 108 43.13 4.37 20.81
N LEU A 109 42.57 3.22 21.19
CA LEU A 109 41.43 2.60 20.52
C LEU A 109 40.16 3.47 20.55
N LYS A 110 39.97 4.29 21.59
CA LYS A 110 38.78 5.14 21.73
C LYS A 110 38.84 6.28 20.72
N THR A 111 40.00 6.92 20.57
CA THR A 111 40.22 7.97 19.57
C THR A 111 40.09 7.43 18.14
N LYS A 112 40.68 6.25 17.86
CA LYS A 112 40.51 5.55 16.56
C LYS A 112 39.04 5.31 16.24
N LYS A 113 38.28 4.80 17.21
CA LYS A 113 36.84 4.53 17.07
C LYS A 113 36.04 5.81 16.81
N SER A 114 36.34 6.89 17.53
CA SER A 114 35.67 8.18 17.35
C SER A 114 35.89 8.77 15.95
N ILE A 115 37.15 8.79 15.49
CA ILE A 115 37.51 9.32 14.15
C ILE A 115 36.86 8.48 13.05
N PHE A 116 36.85 7.14 13.20
CA PHE A 116 36.19 6.25 12.26
C PHE A 116 34.67 6.52 12.20
N ILE A 117 34.00 6.61 13.36
CA ILE A 117 32.56 6.89 13.43
C ILE A 117 32.23 8.23 12.78
N GLU A 118 33.00 9.29 13.06
CA GLU A 118 32.75 10.60 12.47
C GLU A 118 32.85 10.59 10.94
N ASN A 119 33.88 9.95 10.39
CA ASN A 119 34.05 9.87 8.93
C ASN A 119 33.00 8.97 8.28
N GLN A 120 32.63 7.86 8.93
CA GLN A 120 31.55 7.00 8.46
C GLN A 120 30.21 7.76 8.42
N ASN A 121 29.87 8.51 9.47
CA ASN A 121 28.66 9.34 9.51
C ASN A 121 28.62 10.37 8.38
N LYS A 122 29.75 10.99 8.02
CA LYS A 122 29.83 11.92 6.88
C LYS A 122 29.62 11.22 5.54
N ILE A 123 30.20 10.03 5.35
CA ILE A 123 29.98 9.21 4.16
C ILE A 123 28.50 8.83 4.05
N ASP A 124 27.88 8.44 5.16
CA ASP A 124 26.48 8.04 5.20
C ASP A 124 25.54 9.22 4.87
N GLN A 125 25.83 10.42 5.39
CA GLN A 125 25.13 11.65 5.02
C GLN A 125 25.24 11.96 3.52
N LEU A 126 26.45 11.95 2.96
CA LEU A 126 26.66 12.21 1.53
C LEU A 126 26.01 11.15 0.64
N SER A 127 26.04 9.88 1.06
CA SER A 127 25.40 8.77 0.35
C SER A 127 23.88 8.93 0.34
N THR A 128 23.30 9.39 1.46
CA THR A 128 21.87 9.70 1.57
C THR A 128 21.50 10.87 0.64
N GLU A 129 22.27 11.97 0.66
CA GLU A 129 22.05 13.12 -0.22
C GLU A 129 22.15 12.72 -1.70
N PHE A 130 23.16 11.93 -2.05
CA PHE A 130 23.34 11.40 -3.40
C PHE A 130 22.15 10.56 -3.84
N HIS A 131 21.71 9.61 -3.01
CA HIS A 131 20.54 8.79 -3.29
C HIS A 131 19.27 9.64 -3.48
N ASN A 132 19.01 10.61 -2.59
CA ASN A 132 17.87 11.51 -2.71
C ASN A 132 17.88 12.30 -4.02
N LYS A 133 19.05 12.81 -4.45
CA LYS A 133 19.20 13.48 -5.75
C LYS A 133 19.01 12.55 -6.93
N GLN A 134 19.42 11.27 -6.82
CA GLN A 134 19.15 10.27 -7.86
C GLN A 134 17.66 10.00 -7.99
N MET A 135 16.94 9.89 -6.86
CA MET A 135 15.50 9.67 -6.86
C MET A 135 14.73 10.88 -7.40
N GLU A 136 15.16 12.09 -7.06
CA GLU A 136 14.61 13.32 -7.63
C GLU A 136 14.83 13.37 -9.15
N LEU A 137 16.04 13.06 -9.63
CA LEU A 137 16.34 13.01 -11.06
C LEU A 137 15.49 11.95 -11.78
N LYS A 138 15.37 10.75 -11.20
CA LYS A 138 14.51 9.69 -11.75
C LYS A 138 13.05 10.12 -11.80
N GLY A 139 12.55 10.69 -10.70
CA GLY A 139 11.18 11.21 -10.61
C GLY A 139 10.88 12.24 -11.70
N LEU A 140 11.73 13.26 -11.83
CA LEU A 140 11.52 14.32 -12.82
C LEU A 140 11.46 13.78 -14.25
N LYS A 141 12.26 12.75 -14.57
CA LYS A 141 12.24 12.11 -15.90
C LYS A 141 10.93 11.40 -16.23
N ILE A 142 10.18 10.98 -15.22
CA ILE A 142 8.88 10.32 -15.37
C ILE A 142 7.73 11.25 -14.94
N GLY A 143 7.97 12.57 -14.85
CA GLY A 143 6.92 13.52 -14.49
C GLY A 143 6.47 13.45 -13.03
N VAL A 144 7.35 13.02 -12.11
CA VAL A 144 7.12 13.04 -10.67
C VAL A 144 8.05 14.05 -10.00
N LYS A 145 7.48 15.01 -9.29
CA LYS A 145 8.23 16.00 -8.52
C LYS A 145 8.15 15.67 -7.03
N LEU A 146 9.31 15.46 -6.40
CA LEU A 146 9.41 15.23 -4.97
C LEU A 146 9.21 16.55 -4.19
N ILE A 147 8.16 16.61 -3.36
CA ILE A 147 7.85 17.75 -2.48
C ILE A 147 8.61 17.63 -1.16
N LYS A 148 8.62 16.43 -0.55
CA LYS A 148 9.31 16.13 0.71
C LYS A 148 10.24 14.93 0.52
N LYS A 149 11.55 15.17 0.64
CA LYS A 149 12.60 14.17 0.35
C LYS A 149 12.96 13.32 1.57
N ASP A 150 12.90 13.91 2.75
CA ASP A 150 13.29 13.26 4.03
C ASP A 150 12.08 13.01 4.92
N SER A 151 11.05 12.36 4.35
CA SER A 151 9.85 11.97 5.07
C SER A 151 9.92 10.50 5.49
N PHE A 152 9.14 10.18 6.51
CA PHE A 152 8.99 8.84 7.05
C PHE A 152 8.59 7.80 5.99
N PHE A 153 7.79 8.18 4.98
CA PHE A 153 7.38 7.28 3.89
C PHE A 153 8.26 7.40 2.61
N SER A 154 9.40 8.10 2.66
CA SER A 154 10.27 8.27 1.48
C SER A 154 10.70 6.94 0.85
N PRO A 155 11.02 5.86 1.60
CA PRO A 155 11.32 4.56 1.02
C PRO A 155 10.18 3.98 0.16
N PHE A 156 8.92 4.23 0.55
CA PHE A 156 7.74 3.79 -0.20
C PHE A 156 7.54 4.60 -1.48
N ILE A 157 7.72 5.92 -1.41
CA ILE A 157 7.70 6.79 -2.60
C ILE A 157 8.83 6.45 -3.57
N ASN A 158 10.03 6.16 -3.05
CA ASN A 158 11.15 5.76 -3.89
C ASN A 158 10.86 4.45 -4.61
N GLU A 159 10.13 3.54 -3.97
CA GLU A 159 9.67 2.31 -4.62
C GLU A 159 8.70 2.58 -5.79
N ILE A 160 7.76 3.51 -5.65
CA ILE A 160 6.88 3.94 -6.75
C ILE A 160 7.70 4.45 -7.94
N ILE A 161 8.66 5.36 -7.67
CA ILE A 161 9.51 5.95 -8.71
C ILE A 161 10.42 4.90 -9.36
N ASP A 162 11.02 4.01 -8.57
CA ASP A 162 11.89 2.94 -9.05
C ASP A 162 11.14 1.98 -9.98
N SER A 163 9.87 1.68 -9.68
CA SER A 163 9.04 0.80 -10.53
C SER A 163 8.56 1.50 -11.78
N ALA A 164 8.11 2.75 -11.67
CA ALA A 164 7.63 3.52 -12.82
C ALA A 164 8.74 3.93 -13.81
N SER A 165 10.01 3.89 -13.39
CA SER A 165 11.16 4.27 -14.24
C SER A 165 11.95 3.10 -14.82
N ASN A 166 11.57 1.85 -14.53
CA ASN A 166 12.28 0.69 -15.04
C ASN A 166 11.56 0.06 -16.26
N GLU A 167 12.19 -0.97 -16.83
CA GLU A 167 11.71 -1.64 -18.06
C GLU A 167 10.88 -2.91 -17.80
N TYR A 168 10.63 -3.23 -16.53
CA TYR A 168 10.03 -4.51 -16.13
C TYR A 168 8.55 -4.36 -15.77
N PRO A 169 7.71 -5.36 -16.08
CA PRO A 169 6.34 -5.37 -15.58
C PRO A 169 6.29 -5.61 -14.08
N SER A 170 5.33 -4.97 -13.41
CA SER A 170 5.04 -5.14 -11.99
C SER A 170 3.92 -6.14 -11.78
N VAL A 171 4.21 -7.23 -11.08
CA VAL A 171 3.28 -8.33 -10.78
C VAL A 171 2.79 -8.20 -9.34
N PHE A 172 1.56 -7.74 -9.18
CA PHE A 172 0.89 -7.61 -7.88
C PHE A 172 0.08 -8.86 -7.57
N ILE A 173 0.61 -9.67 -6.67
CA ILE A 173 -0.03 -10.88 -6.15
C ILE A 173 -0.78 -10.49 -4.89
N THR A 174 -2.10 -10.70 -4.84
CA THR A 174 -2.90 -10.32 -3.68
C THR A 174 -3.56 -11.52 -3.00
N ARG A 175 -4.00 -11.31 -1.77
CA ARG A 175 -4.82 -12.28 -1.03
C ARG A 175 -6.02 -11.55 -0.45
N HIS A 176 -7.02 -12.30 0.02
CA HIS A 176 -8.23 -11.73 0.63
C HIS A 176 -7.94 -11.10 2.02
N ALA A 177 -7.17 -10.02 2.04
CA ALA A 177 -6.79 -9.24 3.22
C ALA A 177 -6.77 -7.74 2.87
N ALA A 178 -7.44 -6.92 3.67
CA ALA A 178 -7.66 -5.50 3.35
C ALA A 178 -6.35 -4.74 3.15
N GLN A 179 -5.37 -4.91 4.04
CA GLN A 179 -4.11 -4.18 3.98
C GLN A 179 -3.24 -4.56 2.77
N VAL A 180 -3.33 -5.81 2.30
CA VAL A 180 -2.67 -6.20 1.04
C VAL A 180 -3.28 -5.44 -0.13
N TYR A 181 -4.61 -5.36 -0.21
CA TYR A 181 -5.26 -4.60 -1.28
C TYR A 181 -4.90 -3.12 -1.23
N LEU A 182 -4.97 -2.50 -0.05
CA LEU A 182 -4.65 -1.08 0.11
C LEU A 182 -3.21 -0.77 -0.30
N SER A 183 -2.23 -1.45 0.29
CA SER A 183 -0.82 -1.22 -0.02
C SER A 183 -0.47 -1.55 -1.49
N SER A 184 -1.06 -2.60 -2.05
CA SER A 184 -0.87 -2.93 -3.47
C SER A 184 -1.46 -1.87 -4.40
N MET A 185 -2.64 -1.33 -4.07
CA MET A 185 -3.30 -0.26 -4.84
C MET A 185 -2.57 1.08 -4.74
N LEU A 186 -2.04 1.42 -3.56
CA LEU A 186 -1.21 2.62 -3.40
C LEU A 186 0.03 2.55 -4.32
N LEU A 187 0.70 1.40 -4.35
CA LEU A 187 1.86 1.17 -5.20
C LEU A 187 1.50 1.14 -6.69
N SER A 188 0.47 0.38 -7.07
CA SER A 188 0.11 0.18 -8.47
C SER A 188 -0.44 1.46 -9.10
N ILE A 189 -1.33 2.19 -8.42
CA ILE A 189 -1.87 3.45 -8.90
C ILE A 189 -0.78 4.54 -8.89
N GLY A 190 0.12 4.51 -7.91
CA GLY A 190 1.28 5.39 -7.87
C GLY A 190 2.19 5.17 -9.07
N GLN A 191 2.50 3.91 -9.40
CA GLN A 191 3.29 3.55 -10.56
C GLN A 191 2.62 4.00 -11.86
N LEU A 192 1.32 3.74 -12.03
CA LEU A 192 0.56 4.14 -13.23
C LEU A 192 0.51 5.67 -13.38
N SER A 193 0.30 6.38 -12.27
CA SER A 193 0.27 7.85 -12.26
C SER A 193 1.61 8.44 -12.68
N ALA A 194 2.71 7.83 -12.23
CA ALA A 194 4.07 8.21 -12.60
C ALA A 194 4.43 7.81 -14.05
N ASN A 195 4.08 6.61 -14.50
CA ASN A 195 4.49 6.09 -15.82
C ASN A 195 3.61 6.58 -17.00
N SER A 196 2.55 7.35 -16.74
CA SER A 196 1.55 7.75 -17.74
C SER A 196 2.07 8.47 -19.00
N SER A 197 3.22 9.13 -18.93
CA SER A 197 3.81 9.88 -20.06
C SER A 197 5.03 9.20 -20.69
N ALA A 198 5.55 8.12 -20.09
CA ALA A 198 6.74 7.44 -20.58
C ALA A 198 6.34 6.36 -21.59
N ASN A 199 6.93 6.45 -22.79
CA ASN A 199 6.81 5.42 -23.82
C ASN A 199 7.78 4.26 -23.50
N THR A 200 7.61 3.65 -22.33
CA THR A 200 8.38 2.52 -21.81
C THR A 200 7.56 1.24 -22.04
N PRO A 201 7.84 0.48 -23.11
CA PRO A 201 7.13 -0.78 -23.35
C PRO A 201 7.26 -1.71 -22.16
N TYR A 202 6.21 -2.50 -21.89
CA TYR A 202 6.17 -3.54 -20.87
C TYR A 202 6.27 -3.09 -19.41
N ASN A 203 6.44 -1.80 -19.09
CA ASN A 203 6.34 -1.32 -17.70
C ASN A 203 4.87 -1.23 -17.27
N ASP A 204 4.23 -2.39 -17.23
CA ASP A 204 2.81 -2.58 -17.00
C ASP A 204 2.56 -3.01 -15.55
N VAL A 205 1.34 -2.74 -15.07
CA VAL A 205 0.82 -3.26 -13.81
C VAL A 205 -0.06 -4.47 -14.10
N LEU A 206 0.39 -5.64 -13.65
CA LEU A 206 -0.38 -6.88 -13.67
C LEU A 206 -0.95 -7.12 -12.27
N PHE A 207 -2.26 -6.96 -12.13
CA PHE A 207 -2.93 -7.00 -10.83
C PHE A 207 -3.75 -8.28 -10.68
N PHE A 208 -3.24 -9.24 -9.90
CA PHE A 208 -3.89 -10.53 -9.64
C PHE A 208 -4.71 -10.44 -8.37
N ILE A 209 -6.04 -10.45 -8.54
CA ILE A 209 -7.01 -10.36 -7.46
C ILE A 209 -7.80 -11.66 -7.31
N ASN A 210 -8.02 -12.07 -6.06
CA ASN A 210 -8.82 -13.23 -5.72
C ASN A 210 -10.18 -13.19 -6.43
N SER A 211 -10.49 -14.25 -7.19
CA SER A 211 -11.77 -14.39 -7.92
C SER A 211 -13.01 -14.42 -7.02
N GLU A 212 -12.90 -14.61 -5.70
CA GLU A 212 -14.01 -14.43 -4.77
C GLU A 212 -14.30 -12.95 -4.46
N VAL A 213 -13.35 -12.06 -4.73
CA VAL A 213 -13.41 -10.62 -4.41
C VAL A 213 -13.70 -9.77 -5.64
N TRP A 214 -13.11 -10.13 -6.77
CA TRP A 214 -13.32 -9.46 -8.05
C TRP A 214 -13.18 -10.48 -9.18
N LYS A 215 -14.16 -10.53 -10.08
CA LYS A 215 -14.18 -11.43 -11.23
C LYS A 215 -14.20 -10.66 -12.53
N THR A 216 -13.37 -11.07 -13.48
CA THR A 216 -13.33 -10.46 -14.81
C THR A 216 -14.67 -10.56 -15.52
N SER A 217 -15.36 -11.70 -15.43
CA SER A 217 -16.68 -11.90 -16.07
C SER A 217 -17.73 -10.94 -15.53
N ASP A 218 -17.70 -10.69 -14.22
CA ASP A 218 -18.73 -9.90 -13.54
C ASP A 218 -18.46 -8.41 -13.75
N ALA A 219 -17.19 -7.99 -13.78
CA ALA A 219 -16.78 -6.64 -14.17
C ALA A 219 -17.24 -6.29 -15.60
N LEU A 220 -17.12 -7.24 -16.54
CA LEU A 220 -17.55 -7.03 -17.93
C LEU A 220 -19.07 -7.03 -18.11
N SER A 221 -19.79 -7.89 -17.38
CA SER A 221 -21.25 -8.06 -17.53
C SER A 221 -22.08 -7.13 -16.63
N HIS A 222 -21.54 -6.74 -15.47
CA HIS A 222 -22.19 -5.90 -14.48
C HIS A 222 -21.19 -4.84 -13.95
N PRO A 223 -20.78 -3.89 -14.81
CA PRO A 223 -19.79 -2.89 -14.44
C PRO A 223 -20.17 -2.13 -13.17
N GLY A 224 -19.19 -1.87 -12.31
CA GLY A 224 -19.42 -1.11 -11.08
C GLY A 224 -20.18 -1.87 -9.98
N THR A 225 -20.38 -3.18 -10.09
CA THR A 225 -20.95 -4.00 -8.99
C THR A 225 -19.90 -4.67 -8.10
N GLN A 226 -18.68 -4.86 -8.63
CA GLN A 226 -17.59 -5.55 -7.93
C GLN A 226 -17.09 -4.78 -6.71
N ARG A 227 -16.28 -5.39 -5.83
CA ARG A 227 -15.75 -4.68 -4.65
C ARG A 227 -14.91 -3.46 -5.03
N PHE A 228 -14.12 -3.58 -6.10
CA PHE A 228 -13.22 -2.54 -6.60
C PHE A 228 -13.61 -2.18 -8.04
N ASP A 229 -13.45 -0.92 -8.41
CA ASP A 229 -13.62 -0.40 -9.79
C ASP A 229 -12.25 -0.41 -10.50
N LEU A 230 -11.78 -1.60 -10.87
CA LEU A 230 -10.52 -1.76 -11.60
C LEU A 230 -10.68 -1.38 -13.08
N GLU A 231 -11.91 -1.42 -13.58
CA GLU A 231 -12.33 -0.99 -14.91
C GLU A 231 -11.92 0.47 -15.16
N HIS A 232 -12.07 1.35 -14.15
CA HIS A 232 -11.54 2.72 -14.19
C HIS A 232 -10.06 2.78 -14.59
N LEU A 233 -9.20 1.94 -13.98
CA LEU A 233 -7.77 1.93 -14.29
C LEU A 233 -7.50 1.44 -15.71
N THR A 234 -8.15 0.35 -16.12
CA THR A 234 -7.98 -0.19 -17.49
C THR A 234 -8.48 0.76 -18.57
N SER A 235 -9.52 1.56 -18.29
CA SER A 235 -10.01 2.60 -19.20
C SER A 235 -9.08 3.80 -19.27
N LYS A 236 -8.56 4.27 -18.13
CA LYS A 236 -7.71 5.47 -18.05
C LYS A 236 -6.29 5.22 -18.58
N PHE A 237 -5.68 4.10 -18.18
CA PHE A 237 -4.29 3.77 -18.49
C PHE A 237 -4.13 2.77 -19.65
N LYS A 238 -5.24 2.35 -20.28
CA LYS A 238 -5.32 1.32 -21.33
C LYS A 238 -5.06 -0.11 -20.83
N SER A 239 -5.98 -1.01 -21.18
CA SER A 239 -5.86 -2.43 -20.88
C SER A 239 -4.76 -3.10 -21.72
N VAL A 240 -4.00 -3.98 -21.09
CA VAL A 240 -3.06 -4.90 -21.75
C VAL A 240 -3.79 -5.99 -22.54
N TYR A 241 -5.01 -6.33 -22.15
CA TYR A 241 -5.83 -7.32 -22.85
C TYR A 241 -7.18 -6.72 -23.27
N ASP A 242 -7.48 -6.77 -24.57
CA ASP A 242 -8.77 -6.40 -25.11
C ASP A 242 -9.71 -7.61 -25.07
N PHE A 243 -10.65 -7.60 -24.12
CA PHE A 243 -11.64 -8.66 -23.96
C PHE A 243 -12.66 -8.74 -25.10
N LYS A 244 -12.88 -7.65 -25.86
CA LYS A 244 -13.85 -7.63 -26.95
C LYS A 244 -13.27 -8.28 -28.20
N ASN A 245 -12.00 -7.99 -28.49
CA ASN A 245 -11.33 -8.49 -29.69
C ASN A 245 -10.42 -9.70 -29.43
N HIS A 246 -10.25 -10.10 -28.16
CA HIS A 246 -9.34 -11.15 -27.72
C HIS A 246 -7.88 -10.91 -28.14
N GLN A 247 -7.40 -9.68 -28.02
CA GLN A 247 -6.06 -9.26 -28.46
C GLN A 247 -5.20 -8.75 -27.31
N TRP A 248 -3.90 -9.04 -27.38
CA TRP A 248 -2.88 -8.57 -26.43
C TRP A 248 -2.24 -7.28 -26.94
N ASN A 249 -2.17 -6.28 -26.06
CA ASN A 249 -1.62 -4.95 -26.33
C ASN A 249 -0.41 -4.67 -25.43
N ILE A 250 0.50 -5.62 -25.23
CA ILE A 250 1.62 -5.54 -24.26
C ILE A 250 2.61 -4.36 -24.50
N ASN A 251 2.58 -3.73 -25.67
CA ASN A 251 3.42 -2.56 -25.96
C ASN A 251 2.77 -1.24 -25.48
N ASP A 252 1.45 -1.14 -25.61
CA ASP A 252 0.69 0.12 -25.44
C ASP A 252 -0.26 0.11 -24.25
N GLY A 253 -0.68 -1.07 -23.80
CA GLY A 253 -1.43 -1.26 -22.56
C GLY A 253 -0.55 -0.97 -21.36
N ARG A 254 -1.17 -0.70 -20.21
CA ARG A 254 -0.45 -0.46 -18.95
C ARG A 254 -1.04 -1.22 -17.77
N VAL A 255 -2.27 -1.71 -17.88
CA VAL A 255 -2.97 -2.41 -16.79
C VAL A 255 -3.52 -3.74 -17.28
N LEU A 256 -3.20 -4.83 -16.58
CA LEU A 256 -3.81 -6.14 -16.77
C LEU A 256 -4.52 -6.57 -15.50
N THR A 257 -5.82 -6.85 -15.61
CA THR A 257 -6.64 -7.42 -14.53
C THR A 257 -7.33 -8.67 -15.06
N ILE A 258 -6.71 -9.83 -14.83
CA ILE A 258 -7.28 -11.13 -15.17
C ILE A 258 -7.23 -12.04 -13.95
N ASP A 259 -8.34 -12.69 -13.67
CA ASP A 259 -8.50 -13.60 -12.52
C ASP A 259 -8.51 -15.07 -12.94
N ASN A 260 -8.35 -15.39 -14.23
CA ASN A 260 -8.45 -16.75 -14.73
C ASN A 260 -7.62 -17.01 -16.00
N THR A 261 -6.94 -18.16 -16.07
CA THR A 261 -6.13 -18.54 -17.25
C THR A 261 -6.95 -18.81 -18.52
N LYS A 262 -8.27 -18.97 -18.42
CA LYS A 262 -9.13 -19.25 -19.59
C LYS A 262 -9.06 -18.14 -20.64
N TYR A 263 -8.79 -16.90 -20.22
CA TYR A 263 -8.62 -15.75 -21.12
C TYR A 263 -7.29 -15.80 -21.90
N ILE A 264 -6.37 -16.71 -21.54
CA ILE A 264 -5.05 -16.84 -22.15
C ILE A 264 -4.94 -18.12 -22.98
N ASN A 265 -5.37 -19.27 -22.44
CA ASN A 265 -5.15 -20.58 -23.07
C ASN A 265 -6.36 -21.53 -22.98
N ASN A 266 -7.57 -21.03 -22.73
CA ASN A 266 -8.81 -21.81 -22.59
C ASN A 266 -8.81 -22.84 -21.44
N ILE A 267 -7.80 -22.87 -20.56
CA ILE A 267 -7.80 -23.70 -19.35
C ILE A 267 -8.39 -22.89 -18.20
N ASP A 268 -9.40 -23.44 -17.53
CA ASP A 268 -10.07 -22.78 -16.40
C ASP A 268 -9.29 -22.99 -15.09
N ASN A 269 -8.40 -22.04 -14.77
CA ASN A 269 -7.77 -21.95 -13.46
C ASN A 269 -7.95 -20.54 -12.92
N SER A 270 -8.93 -20.36 -12.03
CA SER A 270 -9.10 -19.10 -11.31
C SER A 270 -7.96 -18.85 -10.32
N TYR A 271 -7.45 -17.63 -10.34
CA TYR A 271 -6.61 -17.10 -9.29
C TYR A 271 -7.41 -16.95 -7.99
N ASN A 272 -6.78 -17.33 -6.88
CA ASN A 272 -7.39 -17.24 -5.55
C ASN A 272 -6.47 -16.46 -4.59
N THR A 273 -5.44 -17.10 -4.04
CA THR A 273 -4.56 -16.48 -3.03
C THR A 273 -3.10 -16.41 -3.49
N PHE A 274 -2.66 -17.40 -4.26
CA PHE A 274 -1.32 -17.49 -4.84
C PHE A 274 -1.37 -18.49 -6.00
N PHE A 275 -0.39 -18.45 -6.89
CA PHE A 275 -0.25 -19.45 -7.95
C PHE A 275 0.08 -20.82 -7.35
N LYS A 276 -0.48 -21.89 -7.89
CA LYS A 276 -0.31 -23.27 -7.39
C LYS A 276 0.91 -23.96 -8.01
N SER A 277 1.34 -23.52 -9.19
CA SER A 277 2.43 -24.16 -9.94
C SER A 277 3.22 -23.18 -10.81
N VAL A 278 4.39 -23.61 -11.27
CA VAL A 278 5.20 -22.89 -12.28
C VAL A 278 4.41 -22.72 -13.58
N ASN A 279 3.72 -23.76 -14.04
CA ASN A 279 2.92 -23.69 -15.27
C ASN A 279 1.80 -22.65 -15.18
N GLU A 280 1.19 -22.48 -14.01
CA GLU A 280 0.13 -21.48 -13.81
C GLU A 280 0.68 -20.06 -13.92
N ILE A 281 1.75 -19.72 -13.20
CA ILE A 281 2.35 -18.38 -13.29
C ILE A 281 2.93 -18.11 -14.69
N GLU A 282 3.54 -19.11 -15.33
CA GLU A 282 4.01 -19.01 -16.71
C GLU A 282 2.87 -18.79 -17.70
N THR A 283 1.70 -19.38 -17.45
CA THR A 283 0.50 -19.13 -18.26
C THR A 283 0.05 -17.68 -18.10
N TYR A 284 -0.07 -17.17 -16.88
CA TYR A 284 -0.46 -15.79 -16.63
C TYR A 284 0.51 -14.77 -17.24
N LEU A 285 1.80 -15.08 -17.26
CA LEU A 285 2.85 -14.21 -17.77
C LEU A 285 3.26 -14.53 -19.21
N LYS A 286 2.58 -15.47 -19.86
CA LYS A 286 2.92 -15.97 -21.20
C LYS A 286 3.11 -14.84 -22.25
N PRO A 287 2.24 -13.83 -22.34
CA PRO A 287 2.41 -12.76 -23.34
C PRO A 287 3.76 -12.03 -23.21
N TYR A 288 4.24 -11.85 -21.98
CA TYR A 288 5.52 -11.20 -21.70
C TYR A 288 6.69 -12.15 -21.94
N LEU A 289 6.58 -13.40 -21.49
CA LEU A 289 7.61 -14.42 -21.70
C LEU A 289 7.86 -14.69 -23.19
N ASP A 290 6.79 -14.77 -23.99
CA ASP A 290 6.86 -14.96 -25.45
C ASP A 290 7.50 -13.74 -26.15
N ALA A 291 7.33 -12.53 -25.59
CA ALA A 291 8.00 -11.31 -26.03
C ALA A 291 9.47 -11.19 -25.57
N GLY A 292 9.99 -12.20 -24.86
CA GLY A 292 11.37 -12.24 -24.37
C GLY A 292 11.59 -11.53 -23.02
N ILE A 293 10.52 -11.03 -22.38
CA ILE A 293 10.60 -10.39 -21.06
C ILE A 293 10.65 -11.46 -19.99
N ASN A 294 11.80 -11.59 -19.34
CA ASN A 294 12.07 -12.65 -18.35
C ASN A 294 12.30 -12.11 -16.93
N LYS A 295 12.10 -10.80 -16.71
CA LYS A 295 12.23 -10.15 -15.41
C LYS A 295 10.98 -9.36 -15.05
N PHE A 296 10.62 -9.39 -13.77
CA PHE A 296 9.43 -8.75 -13.22
C PHE A 296 9.71 -8.15 -11.85
N ASP A 297 9.02 -7.09 -11.49
CA ASP A 297 8.94 -6.60 -10.12
C ASP A 297 7.80 -7.34 -9.40
N PHE A 298 8.12 -8.23 -8.46
CA PHE A 298 7.09 -9.00 -7.76
C PHE A 298 6.66 -8.32 -6.46
N TYR A 299 5.38 -7.99 -6.34
CA TYR A 299 4.76 -7.53 -5.11
C TYR A 299 3.92 -8.67 -4.55
N LEU A 300 4.25 -9.13 -3.33
CA LEU A 300 3.57 -10.27 -2.73
C LEU A 300 3.39 -10.12 -1.23
N PRO A 301 2.34 -10.73 -0.64
CA PRO A 301 2.16 -10.73 0.79
C PRO A 301 3.27 -11.54 1.45
N ALA A 302 3.87 -11.02 2.52
CA ALA A 302 4.98 -11.69 3.20
C ALA A 302 4.63 -13.13 3.62
N LEU A 303 3.39 -13.37 4.10
CA LEU A 303 2.94 -14.71 4.45
C LEU A 303 2.86 -15.65 3.25
N SER A 304 2.46 -15.15 2.08
CA SER A 304 2.37 -15.97 0.89
C SER A 304 3.73 -16.52 0.47
N LEU A 305 4.83 -15.77 0.73
CA LEU A 305 6.18 -16.27 0.49
C LEU A 305 6.58 -17.40 1.45
N ILE A 306 6.41 -17.18 2.75
CA ILE A 306 6.86 -18.17 3.75
C ILE A 306 5.98 -19.43 3.76
N SER A 307 4.71 -19.30 3.36
CA SER A 307 3.78 -20.43 3.23
C SER A 307 3.91 -21.18 1.90
N LEU A 308 4.77 -20.72 0.99
CA LEU A 308 4.95 -21.35 -0.31
C LEU A 308 5.79 -22.64 -0.18
N GLU A 309 5.10 -23.78 -0.07
CA GLU A 309 5.72 -25.10 0.00
C GLU A 309 6.33 -25.55 -1.35
N ASN A 310 5.81 -25.01 -2.46
CA ASN A 310 6.31 -25.35 -3.80
C ASN A 310 7.64 -24.63 -4.08
N GLU A 311 8.74 -25.27 -3.70
CA GLU A 311 10.11 -24.77 -3.91
C GLU A 311 10.39 -24.43 -5.38
N LYS A 312 9.88 -25.21 -6.35
CA LYS A 312 10.11 -24.89 -7.78
C LYS A 312 9.47 -23.56 -8.17
N LEU A 313 8.25 -23.28 -7.70
CA LEU A 313 7.58 -22.01 -7.94
C LEU A 313 8.28 -20.85 -7.22
N LYS A 314 8.72 -21.05 -5.99
CA LYS A 314 9.53 -20.07 -5.24
C LYS A 314 10.80 -19.72 -6.01
N ASN A 315 11.55 -20.73 -6.43
CA ASN A 315 12.78 -20.56 -7.19
C ASN A 315 12.53 -19.85 -8.52
N TRP A 316 11.42 -20.15 -9.19
CA TRP A 316 11.01 -19.48 -10.42
C TRP A 316 10.80 -17.97 -10.18
N ILE A 317 10.04 -17.60 -9.14
CA ILE A 317 9.82 -16.19 -8.78
C ILE A 317 11.16 -15.47 -8.53
N PHE A 318 12.04 -16.04 -7.71
CA PHE A 318 13.35 -15.42 -7.43
C PHE A 318 14.25 -15.31 -8.67
N LYS A 319 14.20 -16.30 -9.56
CA LYS A 319 14.96 -16.29 -10.81
C LYS A 319 14.47 -15.18 -11.75
N HIS A 320 13.16 -15.01 -11.83
CA HIS A 320 12.51 -14.03 -12.69
C HIS A 320 12.30 -12.66 -12.01
N ALA A 321 12.72 -12.45 -10.77
CA ALA A 321 12.59 -11.17 -10.09
C ALA A 321 13.66 -10.17 -10.55
N ASN A 322 13.28 -8.96 -10.96
CA ASN A 322 14.20 -7.83 -10.89
C ASN A 322 14.39 -7.40 -9.42
N LYS A 323 13.25 -7.29 -8.72
CA LYS A 323 13.13 -7.16 -7.27
C LYS A 323 11.89 -7.87 -6.75
N ILE A 324 11.86 -8.07 -5.45
CA ILE A 324 10.71 -8.57 -4.68
C ILE A 324 10.34 -7.52 -3.64
N VAL A 325 9.05 -7.23 -3.52
CA VAL A 325 8.50 -6.34 -2.52
C VAL A 325 7.50 -7.13 -1.68
N LEU A 326 7.82 -7.26 -0.40
CA LEU A 326 6.99 -7.94 0.58
C LEU A 326 6.06 -6.94 1.24
N LEU A 327 4.76 -7.21 1.20
CA LEU A 327 3.72 -6.39 1.82
C LEU A 327 3.13 -7.13 3.02
N SER A 328 2.97 -6.42 4.14
CA SER A 328 2.21 -6.95 5.28
C SER A 328 0.72 -7.00 4.96
N ASP A 329 0.05 -8.07 5.42
CA ASP A 329 -1.41 -8.16 5.41
C ASP A 329 -2.07 -7.51 6.64
N GLY A 330 -1.25 -6.97 7.55
CA GLY A 330 -1.61 -6.26 8.76
C GLY A 330 -2.11 -7.10 9.92
N ASN A 331 -2.28 -8.42 9.76
CA ASN A 331 -2.72 -9.32 10.83
C ASN A 331 -1.53 -9.90 11.61
N ALA A 332 -1.78 -10.90 12.46
CA ALA A 332 -0.76 -11.70 13.15
C ALA A 332 0.31 -12.31 12.22
N GLN A 333 0.08 -12.31 10.90
CA GLN A 333 0.99 -12.88 9.93
C GLN A 333 2.35 -12.17 9.87
N GLN A 334 2.39 -10.87 10.19
CA GLN A 334 3.65 -10.13 10.28
C GLN A 334 4.54 -10.63 11.42
N VAL A 335 3.94 -11.15 12.49
CA VAL A 335 4.65 -11.82 13.58
C VAL A 335 5.17 -13.17 13.12
N TYR A 336 4.34 -13.97 12.44
CA TYR A 336 4.76 -15.26 11.89
C TYR A 336 5.91 -15.14 10.89
N PHE A 337 5.95 -14.08 10.08
CA PHE A 337 7.08 -13.80 9.19
C PHE A 337 8.40 -13.62 9.95
N LEU A 338 8.41 -12.80 11.00
CA LEU A 338 9.61 -12.58 11.82
C LEU A 338 9.99 -13.84 12.61
N ASP A 339 9.02 -14.59 13.12
CA ASP A 339 9.27 -15.81 13.88
C ASP A 339 9.81 -16.95 13.00
N ASP A 340 9.31 -17.09 11.77
CA ASP A 340 9.83 -18.03 10.79
C ASP A 340 11.29 -17.70 10.43
N TYR A 341 11.54 -16.43 10.10
CA TYR A 341 12.89 -15.96 9.81
C TYR A 341 13.82 -16.13 11.03
N LYS A 342 13.36 -15.82 12.26
CA LYS A 342 14.11 -16.06 13.50
C LYS A 342 14.49 -17.53 13.67
N LYS A 343 13.53 -18.45 13.52
CA LYS A 343 13.75 -19.90 13.60
C LYS A 343 14.79 -20.36 12.59
N TRP A 344 14.78 -19.79 11.39
CA TRP A 344 15.79 -20.05 10.38
C TRP A 344 17.16 -19.52 10.78
N VAL A 345 17.28 -18.25 11.20
CA VAL A 345 18.54 -17.59 11.63
C VAL A 345 19.23 -18.37 12.74
N LEU A 346 18.47 -18.86 13.72
CA LEU A 346 19.00 -19.63 14.86
C LEU A 346 19.68 -20.93 14.43
N LYS A 347 19.30 -21.50 13.28
CA LYS A 347 19.91 -22.70 12.70
C LYS A 347 21.11 -22.41 11.80
N GLN A 348 21.38 -21.15 11.46
CA GLN A 348 22.46 -20.78 10.55
C GLN A 348 23.79 -20.59 11.26
N SER A 349 24.81 -21.30 10.80
CA SER A 349 26.22 -21.08 11.16
C SER A 349 26.95 -20.18 10.16
N LYS A 350 26.41 -20.04 8.95
CA LYS A 350 27.02 -19.30 7.85
C LYS A 350 26.27 -18.00 7.57
N PHE A 351 27.02 -16.94 7.29
CA PHE A 351 26.51 -15.65 6.88
C PHE A 351 27.33 -15.12 5.71
N TYR A 352 26.80 -14.12 5.02
CA TYR A 352 27.37 -13.58 3.81
C TYR A 352 27.35 -12.05 3.87
N THR A 353 28.35 -11.43 3.28
CA THR A 353 28.35 -9.99 3.04
C THR A 353 27.33 -9.63 1.96
N LYS A 354 26.85 -8.38 1.94
CA LYS A 354 25.94 -7.89 0.87
C LYS A 354 26.50 -8.17 -0.54
N LYS A 355 27.80 -7.95 -0.76
CA LYS A 355 28.47 -8.21 -2.05
C LYS A 355 28.41 -9.69 -2.47
N GLU A 356 28.61 -10.62 -1.53
CA GLU A 356 28.50 -12.05 -1.79
C GLU A 356 27.06 -12.46 -2.10
N LEU A 357 26.09 -11.90 -1.37
CA LEU A 357 24.68 -12.13 -1.60
C LEU A 357 24.24 -11.64 -2.99
N ILE A 358 24.66 -10.45 -3.42
CA ILE A 358 24.41 -9.93 -4.78
C ILE A 358 25.01 -10.84 -5.85
N THR A 359 26.26 -11.29 -5.64
CA THR A 359 26.93 -12.21 -6.57
C THR A 359 26.15 -13.51 -6.70
N LYS A 360 25.62 -14.02 -5.60
CA LYS A 360 24.81 -15.25 -5.56
C LYS A 360 23.43 -15.07 -6.17
N TRP A 361 22.78 -13.94 -5.92
CA TRP A 361 21.54 -13.54 -6.57
C TRP A 361 21.72 -13.56 -8.10
N ASN A 362 22.70 -12.82 -8.62
CA ASN A 362 22.98 -12.75 -10.05
C ASN A 362 23.35 -14.11 -10.65
N ARG A 363 24.13 -14.93 -9.93
CA ARG A 363 24.47 -16.29 -10.37
C ARG A 363 23.22 -17.18 -10.45
N PHE A 364 22.37 -17.13 -9.43
CA PHE A 364 21.14 -17.92 -9.41
C PHE A 364 20.20 -17.55 -10.55
N GLN A 365 20.07 -16.25 -10.82
CA GLN A 365 19.24 -15.75 -11.91
C GLN A 365 19.68 -16.22 -13.30
N ASN A 366 20.98 -16.39 -13.50
CA ASN A 366 21.56 -16.86 -14.76
C ASN A 366 21.73 -18.38 -14.84
N ASP A 367 21.40 -19.12 -13.78
CA ASP A 367 21.51 -20.58 -13.77
C ASP A 367 20.41 -21.21 -14.64
N LYS A 368 20.78 -22.15 -15.50
CA LYS A 368 19.80 -22.90 -16.31
C LYS A 368 18.93 -23.83 -15.46
N ASN A 369 19.41 -24.25 -14.29
CA ASN A 369 18.73 -25.18 -13.41
C ASN A 369 17.89 -24.48 -12.31
N LEU A 370 16.56 -24.55 -12.45
CA LEU A 370 15.60 -24.04 -11.45
C LEU A 370 15.63 -24.80 -10.10
N SER A 371 16.16 -26.03 -10.06
CA SER A 371 16.08 -26.89 -8.87
C SER A 371 17.26 -26.78 -7.92
N LYS A 372 18.27 -25.94 -8.21
CA LYS A 372 19.50 -25.86 -7.43
C LYS A 372 19.80 -24.42 -6.99
N ILE A 373 19.02 -23.88 -6.06
CA ILE A 373 19.50 -22.68 -5.34
C ILE A 373 20.71 -23.13 -4.52
N LEU A 374 21.83 -22.42 -4.67
CA LEU A 374 23.05 -22.65 -3.90
C LEU A 374 22.93 -22.17 -2.43
N MET A 375 21.73 -21.82 -1.98
CA MET A 375 21.45 -21.06 -0.76
C MET A 375 19.97 -21.08 -0.39
N ASP A 376 19.64 -20.96 0.90
CA ASP A 376 18.28 -20.70 1.35
C ASP A 376 17.84 -19.25 1.01
N TYR A 377 16.61 -19.07 0.53
CA TYR A 377 16.09 -17.78 0.08
C TYR A 377 16.10 -16.70 1.19
N HIS A 378 16.00 -17.09 2.46
CA HIS A 378 15.99 -16.16 3.60
C HIS A 378 17.23 -15.27 3.65
N HIS A 379 18.38 -15.72 3.14
CA HIS A 379 19.57 -14.88 3.01
C HIS A 379 19.33 -13.64 2.14
N PHE A 380 18.47 -13.73 1.12
CA PHE A 380 18.18 -12.59 0.24
C PHE A 380 17.32 -11.52 0.91
N LEU A 381 16.66 -11.79 2.05
CA LEU A 381 15.93 -10.77 2.82
C LEU A 381 16.85 -9.66 3.36
N GLN A 382 18.18 -9.88 3.35
CA GLN A 382 19.20 -8.90 3.74
C GLN A 382 19.64 -7.99 2.58
N LEU A 383 19.20 -8.26 1.35
CA LEU A 383 19.47 -7.45 0.17
C LEU A 383 18.36 -6.42 -0.03
N ASP A 384 18.41 -5.31 0.69
CA ASP A 384 17.41 -4.23 0.63
C ASP A 384 17.23 -3.60 -0.77
N GLU A 385 18.23 -3.73 -1.64
CA GLU A 385 18.15 -3.34 -3.06
C GLU A 385 17.40 -4.36 -3.96
N LYS A 386 17.20 -5.60 -3.50
CA LYS A 386 16.51 -6.68 -4.23
C LYS A 386 15.24 -7.17 -3.56
N VAL A 387 15.18 -7.12 -2.23
CA VAL A 387 14.03 -7.49 -1.42
C VAL A 387 13.69 -6.32 -0.50
N LYS A 388 12.61 -5.61 -0.83
CA LYS A 388 12.07 -4.54 0.02
C LYS A 388 10.92 -5.11 0.85
N ILE A 389 10.81 -4.67 2.10
CA ILE A 389 9.78 -5.15 3.03
C ILE A 389 9.06 -3.93 3.57
N PHE A 390 7.74 -3.88 3.37
CA PHE A 390 6.90 -2.81 3.91
C PHE A 390 5.85 -3.35 4.87
N ASN A 391 5.66 -2.64 5.98
CA ASN A 391 4.61 -2.89 6.96
C ASN A 391 3.81 -1.60 7.22
N LEU A 392 2.66 -1.73 7.87
CA LEU A 392 1.82 -0.60 8.27
C LEU A 392 2.46 0.21 9.40
N GLU A 393 3.33 -0.39 10.21
CA GLU A 393 4.06 0.26 11.30
C GLU A 393 5.49 -0.27 11.33
N ARG A 394 6.50 0.58 11.14
CA ARG A 394 7.91 0.13 11.06
C ARG A 394 8.51 -0.18 12.43
N GLY A 395 8.06 0.45 13.51
CA GLY A 395 8.67 0.32 14.84
C GLY A 395 8.73 -1.11 15.39
N TYR A 396 7.87 -2.01 14.89
CA TYR A 396 7.85 -3.41 15.35
C TYR A 396 9.16 -4.17 15.03
N ILE A 397 9.92 -3.76 14.01
CA ILE A 397 11.19 -4.41 13.66
C ILE A 397 12.29 -4.16 14.70
N ASP A 398 12.17 -3.09 15.49
CA ASP A 398 13.21 -2.68 16.44
C ASP A 398 13.45 -3.74 17.52
N LYS A 399 12.37 -4.36 18.01
CA LYS A 399 12.47 -5.46 18.97
C LYS A 399 13.25 -6.63 18.37
N PHE A 400 12.86 -7.07 17.17
CA PHE A 400 13.52 -8.18 16.48
C PHE A 400 15.02 -7.89 16.24
N ASN A 401 15.36 -6.70 15.74
CA ASN A 401 16.75 -6.33 15.46
C ASN A 401 17.60 -6.24 16.75
N LYS A 402 17.04 -5.73 17.85
CA LYS A 402 17.70 -5.76 19.18
C LYS A 402 17.94 -7.19 19.65
N GLU A 403 16.97 -8.09 19.46
CA GLU A 403 17.12 -9.50 19.79
C GLU A 403 18.25 -10.15 18.98
N MET A 404 18.33 -9.89 17.67
CA MET A 404 19.42 -10.40 16.81
C MET A 404 20.79 -9.95 17.29
N ASP A 405 20.92 -8.68 17.72
CA ASP A 405 22.16 -8.18 18.31
C ASP A 405 22.49 -8.90 19.63
N SER A 406 21.51 -9.13 20.51
CA SER A 406 21.72 -9.78 21.80
C SER A 406 22.19 -11.24 21.70
N ILE A 407 21.87 -11.94 20.60
CA ILE A 407 22.27 -13.33 20.36
C ILE A 407 23.48 -13.45 19.42
N ASN A 408 24.24 -12.37 19.20
CA ASN A 408 25.39 -12.31 18.28
C ASN A 408 25.04 -12.69 16.83
N LYS A 409 23.84 -12.32 16.36
CA LYS A 409 23.35 -12.53 14.99
C LYS A 409 23.05 -11.20 14.29
N SER A 410 23.81 -10.14 14.57
CA SER A 410 23.65 -8.81 13.94
C SER A 410 23.63 -8.83 12.40
N TRP A 411 24.27 -9.81 11.77
CA TRP A 411 24.24 -10.03 10.32
C TRP A 411 22.83 -10.33 9.79
N ALA A 412 21.95 -10.87 10.63
CA ALA A 412 20.62 -11.31 10.24
C ALA A 412 19.57 -10.20 10.36
N LYS A 413 19.94 -9.00 10.79
CA LYS A 413 19.00 -7.87 10.86
C LYS A 413 18.41 -7.60 9.49
N ILE A 414 17.10 -7.36 9.46
CA ILE A 414 16.37 -7.01 8.24
C ILE A 414 15.82 -5.60 8.37
N LYS A 415 15.63 -4.98 7.22
CA LYS A 415 15.10 -3.63 7.08
C LYS A 415 13.63 -3.73 6.68
N ILE A 416 12.75 -3.17 7.52
CA ILE A 416 11.31 -3.09 7.25
C ILE A 416 10.92 -1.63 7.33
N GLU A 417 10.33 -1.13 6.25
CA GLU A 417 9.90 0.26 6.11
C GLU A 417 8.38 0.37 6.23
N GLN A 418 7.88 1.59 6.39
CA GLN A 418 6.44 1.80 6.51
C GLN A 418 5.81 2.20 5.17
N TYR A 419 4.61 1.68 4.90
CA TYR A 419 3.73 2.23 3.86
C TYR A 419 2.69 3.18 4.47
N PRO A 420 2.27 4.24 3.73
CA PRO A 420 1.22 5.13 4.21
C PRO A 420 -0.13 4.40 4.26
N LEU A 421 -0.85 4.55 5.37
CA LEU A 421 -2.24 4.07 5.50
C LEU A 421 -3.26 5.09 4.96
N ASN A 422 -2.82 6.35 4.81
CA ASN A 422 -3.61 7.44 4.28
C ASN A 422 -3.13 7.79 2.85
N PRO A 423 -3.95 7.66 1.80
CA PRO A 423 -3.55 7.97 0.42
C PRO A 423 -3.15 9.44 0.23
N TYR A 424 -3.70 10.37 1.03
CA TYR A 424 -3.36 11.79 0.96
C TYR A 424 -1.90 12.07 1.36
N GLU A 425 -1.24 11.17 2.09
CA GLU A 425 0.19 11.31 2.42
C GLU A 425 1.10 11.19 1.19
N ILE A 426 0.67 10.45 0.16
CA ILE A 426 1.44 10.37 -1.09
C ILE A 426 1.47 11.74 -1.76
N THR A 427 0.34 12.43 -1.86
CA THR A 427 0.27 13.78 -2.43
C THR A 427 0.97 14.86 -1.59
N ASN A 428 1.18 14.62 -0.29
CA ASN A 428 2.02 15.49 0.54
C ASN A 428 3.52 15.35 0.23
N MET A 429 3.91 14.25 -0.40
CA MET A 429 5.30 13.88 -0.67
C MET A 429 5.69 14.02 -2.13
N VAL A 430 4.75 13.79 -3.05
CA VAL A 430 4.97 13.87 -4.49
C VAL A 430 3.85 14.59 -5.21
N GLU A 431 4.24 15.25 -6.29
CA GLU A 431 3.34 15.84 -7.27
C GLU A 431 3.50 15.09 -8.60
N PHE A 432 2.40 14.57 -9.13
CA PHE A 432 2.35 13.92 -10.44
C PHE A 432 2.06 14.97 -11.52
N THR A 433 3.09 15.41 -12.22
CA THR A 433 3.03 16.54 -13.17
C THR A 433 2.35 16.21 -14.51
N ASN A 434 2.03 14.93 -14.76
CA ASN A 434 1.35 14.48 -15.98
C ASN A 434 -0.18 14.71 -15.95
N GLY A 435 -0.70 15.52 -15.02
CA GLY A 435 -2.15 15.77 -14.86
C GLY A 435 -2.95 14.63 -14.20
N ASN A 436 -2.28 13.62 -13.65
CA ASN A 436 -2.95 12.53 -12.93
C ASN A 436 -3.27 12.91 -11.50
N ASP A 437 -4.54 12.77 -11.14
CA ASP A 437 -4.99 12.82 -9.76
C ASP A 437 -4.93 11.42 -9.13
N PHE A 438 -3.79 11.12 -8.50
CA PHE A 438 -3.55 9.86 -7.79
C PHE A 438 -4.63 9.57 -6.73
N VAL A 439 -5.03 10.58 -5.95
CA VAL A 439 -5.98 10.38 -4.86
C VAL A 439 -7.35 10.08 -5.44
N SER A 440 -7.80 10.83 -6.46
CA SER A 440 -9.08 10.58 -7.11
C SER A 440 -9.14 9.17 -7.71
N ASP A 441 -8.08 8.74 -8.40
CA ASP A 441 -8.01 7.38 -8.96
C ASP A 441 -8.07 6.32 -7.85
N PHE A 442 -7.31 6.52 -6.77
CA PHE A 442 -7.29 5.61 -5.64
C PHE A 442 -8.65 5.51 -4.93
N LEU A 443 -9.32 6.64 -4.67
CA LEU A 443 -10.64 6.68 -4.06
C LEU A 443 -11.70 6.03 -4.95
N LYS A 444 -11.66 6.29 -6.27
CA LYS A 444 -12.59 5.70 -7.23
C LYS A 444 -12.46 4.18 -7.32
N VAL A 445 -11.23 3.67 -7.42
CA VAL A 445 -10.96 2.21 -7.41
C VAL A 445 -11.52 1.56 -6.14
N ASN A 446 -11.36 2.21 -4.99
CA ASN A 446 -11.84 1.72 -3.71
C ASN A 446 -13.31 2.03 -3.41
N LYS A 447 -14.04 2.63 -4.38
CA LYS A 447 -15.46 3.03 -4.24
C LYS A 447 -15.73 3.88 -3.01
N VAL A 448 -14.80 4.77 -2.71
CA VAL A 448 -14.95 5.77 -1.66
C VAL A 448 -15.63 6.99 -2.30
N PRO A 449 -16.85 7.36 -1.88
CA PRO A 449 -17.51 8.54 -2.41
C PRO A 449 -16.69 9.80 -2.09
N ASN A 450 -16.65 10.75 -3.03
CA ASN A 450 -16.16 12.10 -2.77
C ASN A 450 -17.17 12.79 -1.85
N GLY A 451 -16.98 12.67 -0.54
CA GLY A 451 -17.98 13.10 0.43
C GLY A 451 -17.55 12.97 1.89
N THR A 452 -18.53 13.06 2.77
CA THR A 452 -18.35 13.01 4.23
C THR A 452 -18.39 11.56 4.73
N PHE A 453 -17.96 11.33 5.97
CA PHE A 453 -18.06 10.00 6.59
C PHE A 453 -19.50 9.46 6.63
N LEU A 454 -20.52 10.33 6.63
CA LEU A 454 -21.93 9.90 6.60
C LEU A 454 -22.30 9.19 5.30
N ASP A 455 -21.55 9.39 4.23
CA ASP A 455 -21.81 8.76 2.92
C ASP A 455 -21.40 7.28 2.90
N PHE A 456 -20.68 6.83 3.94
CA PHE A 456 -20.43 5.40 4.18
C PHE A 456 -21.59 4.69 4.86
N ILE A 457 -22.61 5.40 5.33
CA ILE A 457 -23.77 4.81 5.99
C ILE A 457 -24.65 4.12 4.94
N MET A 458 -24.89 2.83 5.11
CA MET A 458 -25.79 2.07 4.25
C MET A 458 -27.20 1.91 4.82
N GLN A 459 -27.36 2.12 6.14
CA GLN A 459 -28.64 2.05 6.86
C GLN A 459 -28.57 2.85 8.17
N GLY A 460 -29.68 3.46 8.58
CA GLY A 460 -29.81 4.14 9.88
C GLY A 460 -29.26 5.57 9.88
N ARG A 461 -29.15 6.22 8.72
CA ARG A 461 -28.63 7.59 8.61
C ARG A 461 -29.50 8.59 9.37
N GLU A 462 -30.80 8.32 9.45
CA GLU A 462 -31.80 9.07 10.21
C GLU A 462 -31.56 9.08 11.73
N HIS A 463 -30.78 8.14 12.27
CA HIS A 463 -30.44 8.09 13.70
C HIS A 463 -29.21 8.93 14.06
N TYR A 464 -28.50 9.47 13.07
CA TYR A 464 -27.34 10.31 13.29
C TYR A 464 -27.75 11.68 13.85
N ASP A 465 -27.14 12.07 14.98
CA ASP A 465 -27.25 13.41 15.56
C ASP A 465 -25.85 14.05 15.65
N PRO A 466 -25.60 15.19 14.97
CA PRO A 466 -24.29 15.84 14.97
C PRO A 466 -23.86 16.38 16.34
N ASN A 467 -24.80 16.54 17.28
CA ASN A 467 -24.51 17.01 18.64
C ASN A 467 -24.05 15.88 19.58
N LYS A 468 -24.21 14.62 19.17
CA LYS A 468 -23.75 13.45 19.92
C LYS A 468 -22.30 13.12 19.58
N LYS A 469 -21.64 12.43 20.50
CA LYS A 469 -20.35 11.76 20.23
C LYS A 469 -20.59 10.50 19.41
N ASN A 470 -19.55 9.88 18.87
CA ASN A 470 -19.68 8.64 18.10
C ASN A 470 -19.13 7.45 18.87
N LEU A 471 -19.85 6.34 18.84
CA LEU A 471 -19.38 5.03 19.28
C LEU A 471 -19.39 4.11 18.07
N ILE A 472 -18.27 3.49 17.74
CA ILE A 472 -18.17 2.60 16.57
C ILE A 472 -17.81 1.19 17.02
N PHE A 473 -18.73 0.26 16.78
CA PHE A 473 -18.49 -1.16 16.95
C PHE A 473 -17.68 -1.69 15.76
N MET A 474 -16.51 -2.26 16.07
CA MET A 474 -15.66 -2.96 15.10
C MET A 474 -16.00 -4.45 15.09
N GLY A 475 -16.74 -4.88 14.07
CA GLY A 475 -17.22 -6.25 13.91
C GLY A 475 -16.20 -7.19 13.27
N SER A 476 -16.21 -8.44 13.72
CA SER A 476 -15.31 -9.51 13.24
C SER A 476 -16.05 -10.59 12.44
N SER A 477 -15.33 -11.30 11.56
CA SER A 477 -15.84 -12.51 10.89
C SER A 477 -15.88 -13.77 11.78
N LEU A 478 -15.50 -13.66 13.05
CA LEU A 478 -15.52 -14.77 14.02
C LEU A 478 -16.92 -15.40 14.14
N PHE A 479 -17.96 -14.56 14.10
CA PHE A 479 -19.36 -14.95 14.33
C PHE A 479 -20.20 -15.05 13.06
N LYS A 480 -19.58 -15.13 11.88
CA LYS A 480 -20.33 -15.23 10.61
C LYS A 480 -21.14 -16.53 10.52
N LYS A 481 -22.13 -16.57 9.61
CA LYS A 481 -22.88 -17.80 9.30
C LYS A 481 -21.95 -18.95 8.90
N ASP A 482 -22.25 -20.15 9.37
CA ASP A 482 -21.55 -21.37 8.98
C ASP A 482 -21.94 -21.83 7.57
N LYS A 483 -21.36 -22.95 7.12
CA LYS A 483 -21.66 -23.52 5.80
C LYS A 483 -23.13 -23.95 5.62
N ASN A 484 -23.88 -24.07 6.72
CA ASN A 484 -25.30 -24.42 6.72
C ASN A 484 -26.20 -23.17 6.90
N GLY A 485 -25.63 -21.97 6.88
CA GLY A 485 -26.35 -20.72 7.05
C GLY A 485 -26.73 -20.38 8.50
N LYS A 486 -26.23 -21.12 9.50
CA LYS A 486 -26.53 -20.85 10.92
C LYS A 486 -25.54 -19.88 11.53
N TRP A 487 -25.99 -18.99 12.40
CA TRP A 487 -25.11 -18.00 13.03
C TRP A 487 -24.21 -18.64 14.08
N ARG A 488 -22.89 -18.52 13.94
CA ARG A 488 -21.96 -19.06 14.97
C ARG A 488 -22.16 -18.48 16.37
N ILE A 489 -22.74 -17.28 16.44
CA ILE A 489 -23.03 -16.63 17.72
C ILE A 489 -24.14 -17.36 18.50
N ASP A 490 -25.09 -18.00 17.82
CA ASP A 490 -26.25 -18.65 18.44
C ASP A 490 -25.99 -20.11 18.84
N GLN A 491 -24.88 -20.69 18.36
CA GLN A 491 -24.55 -22.10 18.56
C GLN A 491 -24.08 -22.40 20.00
N ASN A 492 -23.70 -21.37 20.76
CA ASN A 492 -23.30 -21.52 22.16
C ASN A 492 -24.01 -20.47 23.05
N LYS A 493 -24.94 -20.93 23.90
CA LYS A 493 -25.73 -20.07 24.78
C LYS A 493 -24.89 -19.21 25.73
N ARG A 494 -23.75 -19.72 26.20
CA ARG A 494 -22.89 -18.99 27.14
C ARG A 494 -22.15 -17.85 26.44
N THR A 495 -21.61 -18.12 25.26
CA THR A 495 -20.98 -17.09 24.41
C THR A 495 -21.99 -16.04 23.99
N TYR A 496 -23.19 -16.46 23.59
CA TYR A 496 -24.25 -15.51 23.25
C TYR A 496 -24.60 -14.60 24.43
N LYS A 497 -24.76 -15.17 25.63
CA LYS A 497 -25.00 -14.39 26.84
C LYS A 497 -23.86 -13.42 27.17
N GLU A 498 -22.60 -13.85 27.06
CA GLU A 498 -21.44 -12.97 27.29
C GLU A 498 -21.47 -11.75 26.34
N ILE A 499 -21.81 -11.96 25.07
CA ILE A 499 -21.91 -10.88 24.09
C ILE A 499 -23.10 -9.95 24.40
N GLN A 500 -24.25 -10.49 24.79
CA GLN A 500 -25.40 -9.69 25.22
C GLN A 500 -25.07 -8.83 26.46
N ASP A 501 -24.43 -9.43 27.46
CA ASP A 501 -24.01 -8.74 28.69
C ASP A 501 -22.98 -7.63 28.35
N TYR A 502 -22.06 -7.87 27.40
CA TYR A 502 -21.15 -6.86 26.86
C TYR A 502 -21.90 -5.67 26.24
N PHE A 503 -22.85 -5.91 25.33
CA PHE A 503 -23.62 -4.83 24.69
C PHE A 503 -24.50 -4.07 25.70
N ALA A 504 -25.06 -4.74 26.69
CA ALA A 504 -25.77 -4.10 27.80
C ALA A 504 -24.85 -3.17 28.61
N LYS A 505 -23.62 -3.62 28.91
CA LYS A 505 -22.60 -2.80 29.58
C LYS A 505 -22.18 -1.60 28.72
N MET A 506 -21.98 -1.79 27.42
CA MET A 506 -21.66 -0.70 26.49
C MET A 506 -22.77 0.35 26.43
N LYS A 507 -24.06 -0.07 26.44
CA LYS A 507 -25.20 0.86 26.52
C LYS A 507 -25.21 1.69 27.81
N LYS A 508 -24.78 1.12 28.93
CA LYS A 508 -24.63 1.86 30.19
C LYS A 508 -23.49 2.89 30.12
N LEU A 509 -22.33 2.48 29.59
CA LEU A 509 -21.15 3.36 29.49
C LEU A 509 -21.33 4.47 28.44
N TYR A 510 -22.00 4.16 27.34
CA TYR A 510 -22.15 5.02 26.16
C TYR A 510 -23.63 5.10 25.74
N PRO A 511 -24.49 5.77 26.53
CA PRO A 511 -25.94 5.76 26.30
C PRO A 511 -26.31 6.35 24.92
N PRO A 512 -27.28 5.75 24.18
CA PRO A 512 -27.72 6.24 22.86
C PRO A 512 -28.24 7.68 22.83
N SER A 513 -28.62 8.23 23.99
CA SER A 513 -28.97 9.65 24.12
C SER A 513 -27.77 10.60 23.97
N LYS A 514 -26.54 10.12 24.19
CA LYS A 514 -25.30 10.89 24.10
C LYS A 514 -24.36 10.46 22.97
N TYR A 515 -24.57 9.26 22.44
CA TYR A 515 -23.71 8.66 21.41
C TYR A 515 -24.52 8.20 20.20
N ASN A 516 -23.98 8.44 19.01
CA ASN A 516 -24.37 7.79 17.76
C ASN A 516 -23.74 6.38 17.72
N TRP A 517 -24.54 5.35 17.48
CA TRP A 517 -24.09 3.95 17.51
C TRP A 517 -23.83 3.43 16.10
N PHE A 518 -22.57 3.54 15.66
CA PHE A 518 -22.14 3.04 14.36
C PHE A 518 -21.67 1.59 14.44
N PHE A 519 -21.92 0.83 13.37
CA PHE A 519 -21.49 -0.55 13.22
C PHE A 519 -20.65 -0.69 11.95
N LYS A 520 -19.34 -0.90 12.10
CA LYS A 520 -18.44 -1.24 11.00
C LYS A 520 -18.09 -2.72 11.06
N LEU A 521 -18.71 -3.51 10.20
CA LEU A 521 -18.50 -4.96 10.16
C LEU A 521 -17.40 -5.37 9.16
N HIS A 522 -16.99 -6.64 9.27
CA HIS A 522 -16.12 -7.30 8.31
C HIS A 522 -16.79 -7.40 6.93
N ALA A 523 -16.02 -7.33 5.83
CA ALA A 523 -16.54 -7.37 4.46
C ALA A 523 -17.28 -8.67 4.07
N SER A 524 -17.30 -9.67 4.95
CA SER A 524 -18.08 -10.90 4.75
C SER A 524 -19.56 -10.74 5.10
N TYR A 525 -19.95 -9.62 5.69
CA TYR A 525 -21.33 -9.29 6.01
C TYR A 525 -21.81 -8.31 4.94
N ASP A 526 -22.43 -8.80 3.87
CA ASP A 526 -23.11 -7.92 2.91
C ASP A 526 -24.31 -7.22 3.55
N LYS A 527 -25.01 -6.34 2.83
CA LYS A 527 -26.01 -5.41 3.39
C LYS A 527 -27.06 -6.10 4.28
N GLU A 528 -27.74 -7.12 3.76
CA GLU A 528 -28.83 -7.77 4.49
C GLU A 528 -28.30 -8.60 5.66
N ILE A 529 -27.17 -9.29 5.46
CA ILE A 529 -26.51 -10.07 6.51
C ILE A 529 -25.99 -9.15 7.63
N ALA A 530 -25.53 -7.94 7.29
CA ALA A 530 -25.06 -6.95 8.26
C ALA A 530 -26.19 -6.49 9.18
N LYS A 531 -27.37 -6.16 8.63
CA LYS A 531 -28.54 -5.81 9.42
C LYS A 531 -28.93 -6.94 10.36
N GLU A 532 -29.06 -8.15 9.83
CA GLU A 532 -29.41 -9.34 10.61
C GLU A 532 -28.42 -9.58 11.76
N TYR A 533 -27.11 -9.46 11.49
CA TYR A 533 -26.08 -9.61 12.54
C TYR A 533 -26.21 -8.55 13.63
N VAL A 534 -26.41 -7.28 13.28
CA VAL A 534 -26.58 -6.21 14.26
C VAL A 534 -27.85 -6.44 15.09
N SER A 535 -28.91 -6.96 14.49
CA SER A 535 -30.12 -7.39 15.22
C SER A 535 -29.85 -8.45 16.28
N PHE A 536 -28.92 -9.38 16.05
CA PHE A 536 -28.51 -10.33 17.09
C PHE A 536 -27.79 -9.69 18.27
N LEU A 537 -27.07 -8.59 18.03
CA LEU A 537 -26.27 -7.90 19.05
C LEU A 537 -27.11 -6.94 19.89
N LEU A 538 -28.02 -6.21 19.25
CA LEU A 538 -28.80 -5.15 19.89
C LEU A 538 -30.23 -5.58 20.26
N GLY A 539 -30.80 -6.60 19.62
CA GLY A 539 -32.19 -6.98 19.78
C GLY A 539 -33.15 -5.91 19.25
N GLU A 540 -34.21 -5.62 20.01
CA GLU A 540 -35.28 -4.67 19.64
C GLU A 540 -34.78 -3.23 19.42
N ASP A 541 -33.64 -2.86 19.99
CA ASP A 541 -33.05 -1.52 19.84
C ASP A 541 -32.53 -1.24 18.42
N THR A 542 -32.34 -2.27 17.60
CA THR A 542 -31.61 -2.17 16.32
C THR A 542 -32.17 -1.11 15.40
N ASP A 543 -33.47 -1.11 15.15
CA ASP A 543 -34.13 -0.17 14.23
C ASP A 543 -34.33 1.23 14.86
N GLN A 544 -33.86 1.46 16.10
CA GLN A 544 -33.98 2.75 16.79
C GLN A 544 -32.63 3.48 16.92
N ILE A 545 -31.51 2.74 17.01
CA ILE A 545 -30.21 3.34 17.33
C ILE A 545 -29.09 2.98 16.36
N ALA A 546 -29.22 1.92 15.55
CA ALA A 546 -28.09 1.39 14.80
C ALA A 546 -27.82 2.15 13.50
N ILE A 547 -26.58 2.60 13.33
CA ILE A 547 -26.08 3.20 12.09
C ILE A 547 -25.09 2.24 11.45
N ILE A 548 -25.47 1.58 10.36
CA ILE A 548 -24.64 0.54 9.74
C ILE A 548 -23.78 1.16 8.65
N LEU A 549 -22.47 1.02 8.79
CA LEU A 549 -21.47 1.46 7.81
C LEU A 549 -21.22 0.36 6.78
N ASN A 550 -20.94 0.75 5.53
CA ASN A 550 -20.68 -0.19 4.44
C ASN A 550 -19.52 -1.16 4.79
N PRO A 551 -19.78 -2.47 4.92
CA PRO A 551 -18.76 -3.44 5.32
C PRO A 551 -17.65 -3.63 4.27
N ASN A 552 -17.93 -3.36 2.99
CA ASN A 552 -17.00 -3.60 1.88
C ASN A 552 -15.89 -2.54 1.78
N ILE A 553 -16.12 -1.34 2.29
CA ILE A 553 -15.12 -0.27 2.36
C ILE A 553 -14.21 -0.52 3.57
N ALA A 554 -12.90 -0.45 3.38
CA ALA A 554 -11.94 -0.64 4.46
C ALA A 554 -12.06 0.50 5.50
N TRP A 555 -11.87 0.17 6.79
CA TRP A 555 -11.99 1.13 7.87
C TRP A 555 -10.97 2.28 7.73
N GLU A 556 -9.76 1.92 7.35
CA GLU A 556 -8.62 2.81 7.17
C GLU A 556 -8.90 3.88 6.10
N LEU A 557 -9.71 3.54 5.08
CA LEU A 557 -10.15 4.50 4.07
C LEU A 557 -11.21 5.46 4.61
N MET A 558 -12.18 4.96 5.38
CA MET A 558 -13.18 5.81 6.02
C MET A 558 -12.52 6.81 6.98
N LEU A 559 -11.57 6.32 7.77
CA LEU A 559 -10.80 7.12 8.70
C LEU A 559 -9.91 8.15 7.98
N SER A 560 -9.20 7.75 6.93
CA SER A 560 -8.37 8.67 6.14
C SER A 560 -9.18 9.76 5.45
N ASN A 561 -10.36 9.41 4.92
CA ASN A 561 -11.27 10.39 4.33
C ASN A 561 -11.74 11.41 5.38
N ASP A 562 -12.14 10.94 6.56
CA ASP A 562 -12.62 11.83 7.61
C ASP A 562 -11.52 12.69 8.26
N LEU A 563 -10.29 12.16 8.36
CA LEU A 563 -9.10 12.93 8.73
C LEU A 563 -8.87 14.09 7.75
N ASN A 564 -9.01 13.85 6.44
CA ASN A 564 -8.90 14.93 5.47
C ASN A 564 -10.01 15.98 5.61
N ASN A 565 -11.21 15.55 6.03
CA ASN A 565 -12.36 16.43 6.26
C ASN A 565 -12.22 17.33 7.51
N ILE A 566 -11.24 17.10 8.39
CA ILE A 566 -10.89 18.04 9.47
C ILE A 566 -10.54 19.41 8.87
N LYS A 567 -9.79 19.44 7.78
CA LYS A 567 -9.29 20.68 7.13
C LYS A 567 -10.41 21.61 6.65
N ILE A 568 -11.58 21.05 6.36
CA ILE A 568 -12.77 21.78 5.89
C ILE A 568 -13.89 21.81 6.94
N ASN A 569 -13.58 21.43 8.18
CA ASN A 569 -14.53 21.37 9.31
C ASN A 569 -15.79 20.53 9.01
N GLN A 570 -15.61 19.41 8.30
CA GLN A 570 -16.69 18.46 7.98
C GLN A 570 -16.42 17.06 8.54
N SER A 571 -15.41 16.93 9.41
CA SER A 571 -15.13 15.66 10.08
C SER A 571 -16.29 15.27 10.99
N ILE A 572 -16.68 14.00 10.89
CA ILE A 572 -17.66 13.39 11.79
C ILE A 572 -16.96 12.80 13.00
N LEU A 573 -15.79 12.20 12.80
CA LEU A 573 -15.07 11.42 13.81
C LEU A 573 -14.23 12.27 14.76
N PHE A 574 -13.81 13.45 14.31
CA PHE A 574 -12.97 14.40 15.02
C PHE A 574 -13.66 15.75 15.14
N ASP A 575 -13.22 16.56 16.10
CA ASP A 575 -13.60 17.97 16.13
C ASP A 575 -12.69 18.83 15.22
N GLN A 576 -12.97 20.13 15.18
CA GLN A 576 -12.22 21.09 14.37
C GLN A 576 -10.73 21.22 14.76
N ASN A 577 -10.35 20.83 15.98
CA ASN A 577 -8.97 20.83 16.46
C ASN A 577 -8.25 19.51 16.15
N GLY A 578 -8.96 18.54 15.56
CA GLY A 578 -8.46 17.18 15.42
C GLY A 578 -8.33 16.47 16.76
N ASP A 579 -9.24 16.73 17.71
CA ASP A 579 -9.45 15.91 18.91
C ASP A 579 -10.55 14.87 18.66
N SER A 580 -10.53 13.78 19.43
CA SER A 580 -11.49 12.69 19.23
C SER A 580 -12.92 13.07 19.64
N LYS A 581 -13.88 12.89 18.72
CA LYS A 581 -15.31 12.79 19.04
C LYS A 581 -15.80 11.34 19.11
N THR A 582 -14.89 10.39 18.88
CA THR A 582 -15.22 9.00 18.56
C THR A 582 -14.54 8.05 19.53
N THR A 583 -15.20 6.94 19.83
CA THR A 583 -14.59 5.84 20.57
C THR A 583 -14.90 4.52 19.87
N LEU A 584 -13.86 3.71 19.65
CA LEU A 584 -14.01 2.35 19.14
C LEU A 584 -14.26 1.35 20.27
N HIS A 585 -15.03 0.31 19.95
CA HIS A 585 -15.23 -0.83 20.82
C HIS A 585 -15.42 -2.12 20.02
N GLY A 586 -15.24 -3.27 20.67
CA GLY A 586 -15.47 -4.56 20.04
C GLY A 586 -15.20 -5.73 20.98
N ILE A 587 -15.37 -6.93 20.47
CA ILE A 587 -15.19 -8.19 21.23
C ILE A 587 -13.99 -9.01 20.75
N GLN A 588 -13.18 -8.46 19.83
CA GLN A 588 -11.94 -9.05 19.36
C GLN A 588 -10.79 -8.05 19.48
N ALA A 589 -9.99 -8.17 20.54
CA ALA A 589 -8.89 -7.28 20.82
C ALA A 589 -7.66 -7.49 19.91
N THR A 590 -7.61 -8.56 19.12
CA THR A 590 -6.51 -8.90 18.18
C THR A 590 -6.67 -8.35 16.76
N THR A 591 -7.59 -7.40 16.53
CA THR A 591 -7.89 -6.91 15.17
C THR A 591 -6.82 -5.95 14.63
N THR A 592 -6.40 -6.17 13.39
CA THR A 592 -5.58 -5.23 12.59
C THR A 592 -6.15 -3.82 12.58
N THR A 593 -7.47 -3.67 12.69
CA THR A 593 -8.14 -2.37 12.79
C THR A 593 -7.60 -1.54 13.96
N ILE A 594 -7.34 -2.15 15.12
CA ILE A 594 -6.81 -1.42 16.29
C ILE A 594 -5.43 -0.87 15.94
N LEU A 595 -4.53 -1.74 15.48
CA LEU A 595 -3.16 -1.38 15.14
C LEU A 595 -3.09 -0.32 14.03
N THR A 596 -3.86 -0.49 12.95
CA THR A 596 -3.90 0.48 11.84
C THR A 596 -4.51 1.81 12.26
N THR A 597 -5.53 1.81 13.12
CA THR A 597 -6.10 3.06 13.66
C THR A 597 -5.06 3.81 14.49
N MET A 598 -4.34 3.10 15.38
CA MET A 598 -3.30 3.70 16.21
C MET A 598 -2.17 4.28 15.36
N SER A 599 -1.69 3.52 14.37
CA SER A 599 -0.65 3.99 13.46
C SER A 599 -1.13 5.17 12.61
N LEU A 600 -2.37 5.17 12.11
CA LEU A 600 -2.97 6.31 11.40
C LEU A 600 -3.02 7.57 12.27
N LEU A 601 -3.53 7.47 13.50
CA LEU A 601 -3.63 8.61 14.42
C LEU A 601 -2.27 9.17 14.81
N ASN A 602 -1.29 8.28 15.08
CA ASN A 602 0.07 8.70 15.37
C ASN A 602 0.72 9.38 14.15
N THR A 603 0.67 8.77 12.97
CA THR A 603 1.37 9.29 11.79
C THR A 603 0.75 10.57 11.23
N ASN A 604 -0.58 10.74 11.30
CA ASN A 604 -1.27 11.88 10.68
C ASN A 604 -1.53 13.04 11.64
N LEU A 605 -1.73 12.76 12.94
CA LEU A 605 -2.05 13.78 13.94
C LEU A 605 -0.97 13.91 15.02
N ASN A 606 0.10 13.11 14.97
CA ASN A 606 1.16 13.05 15.99
C ASN A 606 0.60 12.82 17.41
N TRP A 607 -0.48 12.04 17.51
CA TRP A 607 -1.07 11.69 18.80
C TRP A 607 -0.16 10.71 19.56
N ASP A 608 0.01 10.98 20.85
CA ASP A 608 0.68 10.09 21.79
C ASP A 608 -0.28 8.97 22.28
N LYS A 609 0.24 8.09 23.14
CA LYS A 609 -0.51 6.99 23.74
C LYS A 609 -1.81 7.43 24.42
N GLU A 610 -1.77 8.51 25.20
CA GLU A 610 -2.91 8.95 26.00
C GLU A 610 -3.99 9.57 25.12
N LYS A 611 -3.61 10.33 24.10
CA LYS A 611 -4.56 10.87 23.13
C LYS A 611 -5.17 9.77 22.26
N ILE A 612 -4.37 8.79 21.81
CA ILE A 612 -4.88 7.61 21.09
C ILE A 612 -5.91 6.83 21.90
N LYS A 613 -5.71 6.67 23.22
CA LYS A 613 -6.67 5.98 24.10
C LYS A 613 -8.07 6.61 24.10
N THR A 614 -8.18 7.91 23.79
CA THR A 614 -9.50 8.58 23.68
C THR A 614 -10.31 8.09 22.47
N PHE A 615 -9.64 7.57 21.45
CA PHE A 615 -10.27 7.01 20.25
C PHE A 615 -10.30 5.47 20.30
N VAL A 616 -9.19 4.82 20.70
CA VAL A 616 -9.09 3.36 20.82
C VAL A 616 -8.54 2.98 22.18
N SER A 617 -9.44 2.61 23.09
CA SER A 617 -9.10 2.06 24.41
C SER A 617 -9.24 0.55 24.42
N PHE A 618 -8.18 -0.19 24.77
CA PHE A 618 -8.24 -1.66 24.88
C PHE A 618 -9.22 -2.14 25.96
N ARG A 619 -9.59 -1.29 26.93
CA ARG A 619 -10.66 -1.61 27.89
C ARG A 619 -12.03 -1.78 27.22
N ASN A 620 -12.27 -1.13 26.08
CA ASN A 620 -13.49 -1.33 25.28
C ASN A 620 -13.42 -2.58 24.38
N PHE A 621 -12.30 -3.31 24.42
CA PHE A 621 -12.06 -4.58 23.76
C PHE A 621 -11.69 -5.65 24.79
N PRO A 622 -12.59 -5.97 25.75
CA PRO A 622 -12.30 -6.95 26.78
C PRO A 622 -12.06 -8.34 26.19
N ILE A 623 -11.19 -9.10 26.85
CA ILE A 623 -10.80 -10.45 26.45
C ILE A 623 -11.88 -11.44 26.89
N SER A 624 -12.46 -12.16 25.93
CA SER A 624 -13.52 -13.14 26.18
C SER A 624 -13.12 -14.21 27.20
N ASN A 625 -14.09 -14.57 28.04
CA ASN A 625 -14.01 -15.69 28.98
C ASN A 625 -14.77 -16.93 28.47
N THR A 626 -15.30 -16.93 27.24
CA THR A 626 -16.16 -18.03 26.75
C THR A 626 -15.79 -18.55 25.37
N PHE A 627 -15.07 -17.79 24.56
CA PHE A 627 -14.67 -18.19 23.21
C PHE A 627 -13.23 -17.80 22.88
N ASN A 628 -12.65 -18.43 21.87
CA ASN A 628 -11.29 -18.10 21.41
C ASN A 628 -11.29 -16.88 20.48
N LEU A 629 -10.38 -15.93 20.69
CA LEU A 629 -10.30 -14.70 19.89
C LEU A 629 -9.77 -14.89 18.45
N ILE A 630 -9.14 -16.03 18.15
CA ILE A 630 -8.51 -16.32 16.86
C ILE A 630 -9.23 -17.47 16.14
N TYR A 631 -9.48 -18.57 16.85
CA TYR A 631 -10.04 -19.79 16.28
C TYR A 631 -11.57 -19.80 16.39
N ARG A 632 -12.24 -19.87 15.23
CA ARG A 632 -13.70 -20.05 15.16
C ARG A 632 -14.12 -21.36 15.83
N ASP A 633 -15.36 -21.38 16.33
CA ASP A 633 -16.03 -22.56 16.87
C ASP A 633 -15.31 -23.22 18.07
N LYS A 634 -14.33 -22.52 18.67
CA LYS A 634 -13.64 -22.93 19.90
C LYS A 634 -14.21 -22.18 21.11
N TYR A 635 -14.92 -22.92 21.95
CA TYR A 635 -15.61 -22.42 23.14
C TYR A 635 -15.02 -23.04 24.41
N TYR A 636 -15.16 -22.33 25.53
CA TYR A 636 -14.58 -22.72 26.81
C TYR A 636 -15.65 -22.88 27.89
N SER A 637 -15.56 -23.97 28.65
CA SER A 637 -16.35 -24.19 29.86
C SER A 637 -15.71 -23.54 31.09
N ASP A 638 -14.40 -23.30 31.09
CA ASP A 638 -13.70 -22.60 32.17
C ASP A 638 -13.30 -21.17 31.74
N PRO A 639 -13.84 -20.11 32.41
CA PRO A 639 -13.43 -18.72 32.20
C PRO A 639 -11.93 -18.45 32.31
N GLN A 640 -11.25 -19.14 33.22
CA GLN A 640 -9.82 -18.94 33.47
C GLN A 640 -8.98 -19.54 32.35
N GLU A 641 -9.35 -20.71 31.86
CA GLU A 641 -8.73 -21.32 30.68
C GLU A 641 -8.93 -20.44 29.43
N ALA A 642 -10.14 -19.92 29.23
CA ALA A 642 -10.44 -19.01 28.13
C ALA A 642 -9.56 -17.76 28.18
N TYR A 643 -9.52 -17.09 29.34
CA TYR A 643 -8.72 -15.89 29.54
C TYR A 643 -7.23 -16.15 29.32
N LYS A 644 -6.68 -17.20 29.94
CA LYS A 644 -5.27 -17.58 29.79
C LYS A 644 -4.92 -17.85 28.32
N THR A 645 -5.77 -18.57 27.59
CA THR A 645 -5.53 -18.86 26.17
C THR A 645 -5.59 -17.59 25.33
N ASN A 646 -6.58 -16.74 25.58
CA ASN A 646 -6.77 -15.52 24.81
C ASN A 646 -5.71 -14.45 25.10
N ILE A 647 -5.21 -14.36 26.33
CA ILE A 647 -4.02 -13.55 26.66
C ILE A 647 -2.83 -14.04 25.87
N LYS A 648 -2.58 -15.36 25.84
CA LYS A 648 -1.47 -15.91 25.06
C LYS A 648 -1.60 -15.57 23.57
N ASN A 649 -2.81 -15.69 23.02
CA ASN A 649 -3.11 -15.27 21.66
C ASN A 649 -2.82 -13.77 21.44
N MET A 650 -3.21 -12.89 22.37
CA MET A 650 -2.92 -11.45 22.29
C MET A 650 -1.43 -11.16 22.31
N GLU A 651 -0.68 -11.83 23.19
CA GLU A 651 0.78 -11.75 23.22
C GLU A 651 1.37 -12.17 21.89
N ASP A 652 0.93 -13.29 21.32
CA ASP A 652 1.43 -13.80 20.04
C ASP A 652 1.12 -12.85 18.87
N VAL A 653 -0.03 -12.14 18.88
CA VAL A 653 -0.35 -11.17 17.81
C VAL A 653 0.41 -9.85 17.96
N TYR A 654 0.62 -9.39 19.20
CA TYR A 654 1.16 -8.06 19.47
C TYR A 654 2.61 -8.04 19.96
N ASP A 655 3.30 -9.19 20.03
CA ASP A 655 4.61 -9.33 20.68
C ASP A 655 5.65 -8.28 20.25
N TYR A 656 5.72 -7.99 18.95
CA TYR A 656 6.65 -7.01 18.38
C TYR A 656 6.13 -5.56 18.47
N PHE A 657 4.82 -5.34 18.66
CA PHE A 657 4.19 -4.02 18.75
C PHE A 657 4.13 -3.45 20.17
N LEU A 658 4.19 -4.31 21.19
CA LEU A 658 4.14 -3.90 22.60
C LEU A 658 5.27 -2.95 23.04
N ASN A 659 6.35 -2.88 22.26
CA ASN A 659 7.48 -1.99 22.51
C ASN A 659 7.37 -0.62 21.81
N ILE A 660 6.28 -0.38 21.09
CA ILE A 660 6.03 0.90 20.41
C ILE A 660 5.38 1.85 21.42
N ASP A 661 5.94 3.05 21.57
CA ASP A 661 5.60 3.99 22.65
C ASP A 661 4.12 4.34 22.72
N TYR A 662 3.45 4.41 21.57
CA TYR A 662 2.04 4.76 21.48
C TYR A 662 1.10 3.54 21.58
N PHE A 663 1.65 2.31 21.58
CA PHE A 663 0.87 1.09 21.69
C PHE A 663 0.50 0.79 23.17
N PRO A 664 -0.70 0.27 23.43
CA PRO A 664 -1.13 -0.08 24.79
C PRO A 664 -0.25 -1.15 25.43
N SER A 665 -0.11 -1.08 26.75
CA SER A 665 0.66 -2.07 27.49
C SER A 665 -0.24 -3.23 27.90
N LYS A 666 0.36 -4.33 28.37
CA LYS A 666 -0.40 -5.54 28.74
C LYS A 666 -1.38 -5.28 29.88
N GLU A 667 -1.11 -4.30 30.74
CA GLU A 667 -1.97 -3.89 31.85
C GLU A 667 -3.28 -3.25 31.37
N ASP A 668 -3.33 -2.78 30.12
CA ASP A 668 -4.55 -2.26 29.50
C ASP A 668 -5.52 -3.40 29.07
N TRP A 669 -5.07 -4.66 29.11
CA TRP A 669 -5.87 -5.83 28.74
C TRP A 669 -6.68 -6.34 29.93
N ILE A 670 -8.00 -6.23 29.83
CA ILE A 670 -8.94 -6.67 30.87
C ILE A 670 -9.75 -7.87 30.37
N ASP A 671 -10.06 -8.82 31.25
CA ASP A 671 -10.98 -9.90 30.94
C ASP A 671 -12.44 -9.41 30.97
N MET A 672 -13.30 -10.12 30.25
CA MET A 672 -14.72 -9.78 30.13
C MET A 672 -15.45 -9.77 31.48
N ASN A 673 -15.20 -10.72 32.37
CA ASN A 673 -15.86 -10.73 33.68
C ASN A 673 -15.48 -9.52 34.53
N THR A 674 -14.22 -9.07 34.47
CA THR A 674 -13.78 -7.84 35.13
C THR A 674 -14.43 -6.62 34.50
N PHE A 675 -14.41 -6.49 33.17
CA PHE A 675 -15.06 -5.39 32.45
C PHE A 675 -16.56 -5.25 32.80
N LEU A 676 -17.27 -6.36 32.91
CA LEU A 676 -18.71 -6.36 33.26
C LEU A 676 -18.99 -5.94 34.71
N LYS A 677 -18.00 -6.05 35.61
CA LYS A 677 -18.12 -5.68 37.04
C LYS A 677 -17.69 -4.25 37.34
N GLU A 678 -16.73 -3.71 36.60
CA GLU A 678 -16.34 -2.30 36.72
C GLU A 678 -17.58 -1.41 36.50
N ASN A 679 -17.72 -0.29 37.22
CA ASN A 679 -18.93 0.54 37.15
C ASN A 679 -18.87 1.58 36.04
#